data_AF-A0AAV0Q274-F1
#
_entry.id   AF-A0AAV0Q274-F1
#
_cell.length_a   1.000
_cell.length_b   1.000
_cell.length_c   1.000
_cell.angle_alpha   90.00
_cell.angle_beta   90.00
_cell.angle_gamma   90.00
#
_symmetry.space_group_name_H-M   'P 1'
#
loop_
_entity.id
_entity.type
_entity.pdbx_description
1 polymer ?
#
loop_
_entity_poly.entity_id
_entity_poly.type
_entity_poly.pdbx_seq_one_letter_code
_entity_poly.pdbx_strand_id
1 'polypeptide(L)'
;MVAFGKKLKERQIQEWQGYYINYKLMKKRVKQYGHQIEVGTLDRRHVLKDFSRMLDCQIEKIVLFLLEQQGLLAGRIAKLNEDQDALQQEPDIAKLSQLRENYRDVGRDLLKLLFFVEINAVGLRKILKKFDKRFGYRFTDYYVKTRANHPYSQLQQVFKHVGLGAVVGAISRNLHELQEHQGSFLSIYDQSVLPLEDSVVDAMKAAVDRLSHSTNFLNFLAQHALIMQEELPTPIEESIDDKRYHFMSLILNLANTFLYMINTYIIVPTADDYSMSLGAPATVCGIVIGSMAVAQVFSSVYFSAWSNRSYFRPLVFSSIALLIGNVMYAMAYDFKSITILLLGRLFCGLGSARAVNRRYISDCVPLKLRMQASAGFVSASALGMACGPALAGLLQTEFKIYKFTFNQNTLPGWVMAVGWFFYMIWLCISFREPFRPTQDTNVAPQTSDGKLLPIPCIAYIISVAQSPEYSLFDNNFGLVLKAEPTRNDALEKGLQQPLLPSTEANQDDEDCGSDDESEGSRGPANSLRSAYRLLTPSVKVQLLIYFMLKYAMEILLSESSVVTTYYFGWSTSSVAIFLACLGLTVLPVNIIVGSYISNMFEDRQILLASEIMVCVGILLSFHILVPYTVPQYVCSGLIMFVSAEVLEGVNLSLLSRVMSSRLSQGTYNGGLLSTEAGTLARVVADVTITMAGYLGQKTLLNVTLLPSLVICITSILATCFTYNSLY
;
A
#
# COMPACT_ATOMS: atom_id res chain seq x y z
N MET A 1 41.69 -3.55 2.02
CA MET A 1 40.82 -2.51 2.64
C MET A 1 41.28 -2.17 4.08
N VAL A 2 42.50 -1.66 4.29
CA VAL A 2 43.13 -1.59 5.64
C VAL A 2 43.18 -0.17 6.25
N ALA A 3 43.18 0.88 5.42
CA ALA A 3 43.61 2.23 5.85
C ALA A 3 42.59 3.12 6.61
N PHE A 4 41.30 2.77 6.71
CA PHE A 4 40.29 3.73 7.22
C PHE A 4 40.56 4.24 8.64
N GLY A 5 41.02 3.38 9.57
CA GLY A 5 41.32 3.83 10.93
C GLY A 5 42.54 4.76 11.03
N LYS A 6 43.45 4.73 10.04
CA LYS A 6 44.59 5.65 9.94
C LYS A 6 44.13 6.97 9.32
N LYS A 7 43.41 6.88 8.18
CA LYS A 7 42.77 8.03 7.50
C LYS A 7 41.78 8.79 8.38
N LEU A 8 41.12 8.12 9.32
CA LEU A 8 40.25 8.76 10.32
C LEU A 8 41.09 9.66 11.24
N LYS A 9 42.17 9.12 11.84
CA LYS A 9 43.07 9.89 12.72
C LYS A 9 43.79 11.02 11.99
N GLU A 10 44.19 10.80 10.74
CA GLU A 10 44.83 11.80 9.87
C GLU A 10 43.88 12.93 9.43
N ARG A 11 42.55 12.74 9.55
CA ARG A 11 41.50 13.72 9.17
C ARG A 11 40.75 14.30 10.37
N GLN A 12 41.17 14.03 11.60
CA GLN A 12 40.54 14.60 12.78
C GLN A 12 41.01 16.05 13.01
N ILE A 13 40.07 16.97 13.18
CA ILE A 13 40.34 18.31 13.71
C ILE A 13 40.99 18.14 15.10
N GLN A 14 42.15 18.77 15.32
CA GLN A 14 42.98 18.50 16.50
C GLN A 14 42.28 18.87 17.81
N GLU A 15 41.59 20.01 17.83
CA GLU A 15 40.81 20.51 18.96
C GLU A 15 39.71 19.54 19.41
N TRP A 16 39.11 18.78 18.48
CA TRP A 16 37.91 17.98 18.74
C TRP A 16 38.19 16.48 18.84
N GLN A 17 39.46 16.05 18.90
CA GLN A 17 39.87 14.63 18.89
C GLN A 17 39.14 13.76 19.93
N GLY A 18 38.82 14.32 21.10
CA GLY A 18 38.09 13.63 22.16
C GLY A 18 36.65 13.22 21.79
N TYR A 19 35.98 13.99 20.93
CA TYR A 19 34.55 13.83 20.63
C TYR A 19 34.26 12.87 19.47
N TYR A 20 35.24 12.58 18.61
CA TYR A 20 35.07 11.59 17.54
C TYR A 20 34.84 10.16 18.04
N ILE A 21 34.14 9.34 17.24
CA ILE A 21 33.97 7.90 17.49
C ILE A 21 35.32 7.19 17.65
N ASN A 22 35.50 6.43 18.74
CA ASN A 22 36.71 5.64 18.98
C ASN A 22 36.71 4.34 18.15
N TYR A 23 36.81 4.47 16.84
CA TYR A 23 36.75 3.37 15.89
C TYR A 23 37.82 2.28 16.15
N LYS A 24 38.96 2.63 16.74
CA LYS A 24 40.02 1.68 17.12
C LYS A 24 39.57 0.78 18.29
N LEU A 25 38.99 1.37 19.33
CA LEU A 25 38.41 0.63 20.46
C LEU A 25 37.26 -0.28 20.01
N MET A 26 36.30 0.27 19.26
CA MET A 26 35.16 -0.50 18.75
C MET A 26 35.63 -1.69 17.89
N LYS A 27 36.60 -1.48 16.99
CA LYS A 27 37.19 -2.55 16.17
C LYS A 27 37.92 -3.61 17.00
N LYS A 28 38.53 -3.25 18.14
CA LYS A 28 39.17 -4.21 19.06
C LYS A 28 38.11 -5.08 19.74
N ARG A 29 37.04 -4.48 20.28
CA ARG A 29 35.90 -5.18 20.89
C ARG A 29 35.21 -6.14 19.93
N VAL A 30 34.91 -5.70 18.70
CA VAL A 30 34.35 -6.55 17.63
C VAL A 30 35.22 -7.78 17.32
N LYS A 31 36.56 -7.69 17.44
CA LYS A 31 37.43 -8.86 17.34
C LYS A 31 37.34 -9.78 18.57
N GLN A 32 37.32 -9.20 19.77
CA GLN A 32 37.27 -9.94 21.05
C GLN A 32 35.98 -10.77 21.15
N TYR A 33 34.82 -10.19 20.84
CA TYR A 33 33.55 -10.94 20.84
C TYR A 33 33.55 -12.09 19.83
N GLY A 34 34.24 -11.96 18.68
CA GLY A 34 34.44 -13.06 17.73
C GLY A 34 35.13 -14.25 18.37
N HIS A 35 36.26 -14.00 19.01
CA HIS A 35 37.04 -15.04 19.68
C HIS A 35 36.30 -15.64 20.89
N GLN A 36 35.56 -14.84 21.65
CA GLN A 36 34.80 -15.32 22.81
C GLN A 36 33.60 -16.21 22.42
N ILE A 37 32.97 -15.94 21.28
CA ILE A 37 31.92 -16.80 20.70
C ILE A 37 32.53 -18.09 20.13
N GLU A 38 33.68 -18.03 19.46
CA GLU A 38 34.42 -19.23 18.97
C GLU A 38 34.82 -20.17 20.11
N VAL A 39 35.18 -19.64 21.28
CA VAL A 39 35.57 -20.41 22.49
C VAL A 39 34.35 -20.78 23.36
N GLY A 40 33.13 -20.44 22.95
CA GLY A 40 31.89 -20.82 23.66
C GLY A 40 31.66 -20.14 25.02
N THR A 41 32.37 -19.05 25.31
CA THR A 41 32.42 -18.42 26.65
C THR A 41 31.38 -17.32 26.90
N LEU A 42 30.69 -16.84 25.86
CA LEU A 42 29.64 -15.81 25.98
C LEU A 42 28.41 -16.15 25.15
N ASP A 43 27.23 -15.94 25.75
CA ASP A 43 25.97 -15.97 25.03
C ASP A 43 25.86 -14.82 24.02
N ARG A 44 25.31 -15.14 22.85
CA ARG A 44 25.15 -14.25 21.69
C ARG A 44 24.31 -13.03 22.04
N ARG A 45 23.30 -13.17 22.91
CA ARG A 45 22.45 -12.05 23.37
C ARG A 45 23.25 -11.02 24.17
N HIS A 46 24.22 -11.46 24.98
CA HIS A 46 25.06 -10.58 25.79
C HIS A 46 25.98 -9.73 24.91
N VAL A 47 26.59 -10.32 23.88
CA VAL A 47 27.43 -9.61 22.90
C VAL A 47 26.66 -8.50 22.16
N LEU A 48 25.42 -8.79 21.74
CA LEU A 48 24.56 -7.81 21.07
C LEU A 48 24.22 -6.62 22.00
N LYS A 49 23.86 -6.91 23.26
CA LYS A 49 23.52 -5.90 24.28
C LYS A 49 24.71 -5.02 24.67
N ASP A 50 25.88 -5.63 24.92
CA ASP A 50 27.10 -4.91 25.29
C ASP A 50 27.60 -4.04 24.13
N PHE A 51 27.60 -4.57 22.90
CA PHE A 51 27.98 -3.78 21.72
C PHE A 51 27.00 -2.65 21.42
N SER A 52 25.68 -2.86 21.60
CA SER A 52 24.69 -1.79 21.41
C SER A 52 24.88 -0.67 22.43
N ARG A 53 25.07 -1.00 23.72
CA ARG A 53 25.32 -0.01 24.78
C ARG A 53 26.60 0.79 24.52
N MET A 54 27.67 0.12 24.11
CA MET A 54 28.93 0.78 23.78
C MET A 54 28.79 1.69 22.55
N LEU A 55 27.95 1.33 21.57
CA LEU A 55 27.66 2.17 20.41
C LEU A 55 26.82 3.40 20.81
N ASP A 56 25.81 3.22 21.65
CA ASP A 56 24.98 4.29 22.23
C ASP A 56 25.86 5.34 22.93
N CYS A 57 26.74 4.92 23.85
CA CYS A 57 27.66 5.85 24.53
C CYS A 57 28.66 6.56 23.59
N GLN A 58 28.94 6.03 22.39
CA GLN A 58 29.73 6.77 21.39
C GLN A 58 28.88 7.80 20.65
N ILE A 59 27.62 7.49 20.34
CA ILE A 59 26.67 8.42 19.71
C ILE A 59 26.35 9.57 20.67
N GLU A 60 26.05 9.27 21.93
CA GLU A 60 25.81 10.25 22.99
C GLU A 60 26.87 11.34 23.04
N LYS A 61 28.14 10.93 23.13
CA LYS A 61 29.30 11.83 23.16
C LYS A 61 29.41 12.72 21.92
N ILE A 62 29.07 12.19 20.74
CA ILE A 62 29.08 12.95 19.47
C ILE A 62 27.94 13.97 19.46
N VAL A 63 26.78 13.57 19.99
CA VAL A 63 25.53 14.35 20.00
C VAL A 63 25.58 15.50 20.99
N LEU A 64 26.04 15.26 22.22
CA LEU A 64 26.18 16.31 23.23
C LEU A 64 27.14 17.41 22.75
N PHE A 65 28.26 17.03 22.14
CA PHE A 65 29.19 17.99 21.54
C PHE A 65 28.59 18.72 20.32
N LEU A 66 27.81 18.04 19.48
CA LEU A 66 27.11 18.68 18.36
C LEU A 66 26.13 19.76 18.86
N LEU A 67 25.34 19.47 19.89
CA LEU A 67 24.41 20.42 20.49
C LEU A 67 25.14 21.64 21.10
N GLU A 68 26.24 21.42 21.81
CA GLU A 68 27.09 22.48 22.36
C GLU A 68 27.60 23.42 21.27
N GLN A 69 28.18 22.87 20.19
CA GLN A 69 28.69 23.67 19.07
C GLN A 69 27.57 24.39 18.30
N GLN A 70 26.39 23.77 18.16
CA GLN A 70 25.21 24.44 17.58
C GLN A 70 24.76 25.63 18.44
N GLY A 71 24.75 25.51 19.77
CA GLY A 71 24.43 26.59 20.69
C GLY A 71 25.42 27.76 20.58
N LEU A 72 26.72 27.47 20.51
CA LEU A 72 27.77 28.48 20.34
C LEU A 72 27.66 29.23 18.99
N LEU A 73 27.37 28.51 17.90
CA LEU A 73 27.14 29.14 16.59
C LEU A 73 25.88 30.00 16.59
N ALA A 74 24.78 29.51 17.17
CA ALA A 74 23.52 30.26 17.28
C ALA A 74 23.70 31.56 18.10
N GLY A 75 24.40 31.49 19.23
CA GLY A 75 24.70 32.67 20.06
C GLY A 75 25.58 33.70 19.33
N ARG A 76 26.56 33.26 18.53
CA ARG A 76 27.35 34.16 17.67
C ARG A 76 26.50 34.82 16.59
N ILE A 77 25.61 34.09 15.94
CA ILE A 77 24.70 34.66 14.92
C ILE A 77 23.73 35.66 15.54
N ALA A 78 23.17 35.36 16.72
CA ALA A 78 22.29 36.29 17.43
C ALA A 78 22.99 37.64 17.69
N LYS A 79 24.24 37.61 18.18
CA LYS A 79 25.02 38.84 18.36
C LYS A 79 25.33 39.57 17.05
N LEU A 80 25.65 38.85 15.97
CA LEU A 80 25.89 39.47 14.66
C LEU A 80 24.61 40.07 14.05
N ASN A 81 23.42 39.57 14.39
CA ASN A 81 22.16 40.22 14.05
C ASN A 81 22.00 41.55 14.82
N GLU A 82 22.30 41.58 16.12
CA GLU A 82 22.27 42.83 16.92
C GLU A 82 23.24 43.88 16.35
N ASP A 83 24.46 43.47 15.98
CA ASP A 83 25.45 44.32 15.31
C ASP A 83 24.96 44.79 13.92
N GLN A 84 24.19 43.96 13.19
CA GLN A 84 23.59 44.28 11.89
C GLN A 84 22.45 45.30 12.01
N ASP A 85 21.54 45.10 12.97
CA ASP A 85 20.40 46.00 13.24
C ASP A 85 20.87 47.39 13.70
N ALA A 86 21.96 47.46 14.47
CA ALA A 86 22.61 48.72 14.84
C ALA A 86 23.21 49.44 13.62
N LEU A 87 23.82 48.71 12.69
CA LEU A 87 24.42 49.29 11.46
C LEU A 87 23.40 49.70 10.40
N GLN A 88 22.15 49.24 10.47
CA GLN A 88 21.06 49.80 9.66
C GLN A 88 20.69 51.24 10.06
N GLN A 89 21.00 51.66 11.30
CA GLN A 89 20.70 53.00 11.80
C GLN A 89 21.80 54.01 11.46
N GLU A 90 23.06 53.59 11.46
CA GLU A 90 24.22 54.38 11.03
C GLU A 90 25.12 53.59 10.04
N PRO A 91 24.99 53.81 8.71
CA PRO A 91 25.73 53.03 7.72
C PRO A 91 27.22 53.42 7.66
N ASP A 92 28.08 52.50 8.09
CA ASP A 92 29.54 52.62 8.03
C ASP A 92 30.13 51.48 7.19
N ILE A 93 30.73 51.84 6.05
CA ILE A 93 31.27 50.89 5.06
C ILE A 93 32.37 50.00 5.67
N ALA A 94 33.19 50.54 6.58
CA ALA A 94 34.25 49.77 7.23
C ALA A 94 33.65 48.71 8.16
N LYS A 95 32.68 49.09 8.99
CA LYS A 95 31.98 48.16 9.90
C LYS A 95 31.16 47.11 9.14
N LEU A 96 30.51 47.47 8.03
CA LEU A 96 29.81 46.52 7.16
C LEU A 96 30.76 45.45 6.57
N SER A 97 31.96 45.87 6.13
CA SER A 97 32.98 44.93 5.64
C SER A 97 33.47 43.96 6.72
N GLN A 98 33.61 44.46 7.96
CA GLN A 98 34.02 43.67 9.11
C GLN A 98 32.91 42.70 9.55
N LEU A 99 31.65 43.14 9.57
CA LEU A 99 30.48 42.31 9.85
C LEU A 99 30.36 41.15 8.84
N ARG A 100 30.58 41.41 7.55
CA ARG A 100 30.59 40.38 6.51
C ARG A 100 31.66 39.31 6.74
N GLU A 101 32.88 39.70 7.12
CA GLU A 101 33.94 38.72 7.42
C GLU A 101 33.65 37.96 8.73
N ASN A 102 33.05 38.59 9.74
CA ASN A 102 32.59 37.92 10.96
C ASN A 102 31.54 36.82 10.64
N TYR A 103 30.58 37.08 9.75
CA TYR A 103 29.63 36.07 9.27
C TYR A 103 30.32 34.94 8.49
N ARG A 104 31.33 35.25 7.67
CA ARG A 104 32.14 34.24 6.98
C ARG A 104 32.93 33.37 7.95
N ASP A 105 33.45 33.92 9.04
CA ASP A 105 34.13 33.15 10.08
C ASP A 105 33.18 32.19 10.80
N VAL A 106 31.95 32.61 11.11
CA VAL A 106 30.90 31.68 11.58
C VAL A 106 30.61 30.59 10.55
N GLY A 107 30.59 30.93 9.25
CA GLY A 107 30.48 29.94 8.16
C GLY A 107 31.67 28.95 8.09
N ARG A 108 32.91 29.43 8.30
CA ARG A 108 34.11 28.58 8.37
C ARG A 108 34.05 27.62 9.56
N ASP A 109 33.55 28.06 10.71
CA ASP A 109 33.37 27.21 11.89
C ASP A 109 32.22 26.20 11.71
N LEU A 110 31.13 26.58 11.04
CA LEU A 110 30.07 25.67 10.64
C LEU A 110 30.55 24.60 9.65
N LEU A 111 31.46 24.94 8.73
CA LEU A 111 32.11 23.97 7.84
C LEU A 111 32.94 22.93 8.61
N LYS A 112 33.68 23.35 9.66
CA LYS A 112 34.36 22.41 10.57
C LYS A 112 33.34 21.46 11.23
N LEU A 113 32.22 21.99 11.72
CA LEU A 113 31.16 21.20 12.37
C LEU A 113 30.49 20.20 11.42
N LEU A 114 30.10 20.63 10.21
CA LEU A 114 29.56 19.75 9.17
C LEU A 114 30.51 18.60 8.85
N PHE A 115 31.81 18.88 8.72
CA PHE A 115 32.84 17.88 8.48
C PHE A 115 33.03 16.91 9.66
N PHE A 116 33.00 17.39 10.91
CA PHE A 116 33.02 16.54 12.10
C PHE A 116 31.85 15.54 12.09
N VAL A 117 30.65 16.00 11.76
CA VAL A 117 29.45 15.16 11.70
C VAL A 117 29.55 14.13 10.56
N GLU A 118 29.99 14.54 9.36
CA GLU A 118 30.21 13.64 8.21
C GLU A 118 31.17 12.48 8.58
N ILE A 119 32.33 12.83 9.18
CA ILE A 119 33.37 11.88 9.56
C ILE A 119 32.86 10.88 10.62
N ASN A 120 32.07 11.34 11.59
CA ASN A 120 31.47 10.48 12.61
C ASN A 120 30.38 9.57 12.04
N ALA A 121 29.47 10.07 11.18
CA ALA A 121 28.46 9.27 10.50
C ALA A 121 29.09 8.15 9.63
N VAL A 122 30.17 8.46 8.91
CA VAL A 122 30.95 7.46 8.14
C VAL A 122 31.65 6.45 9.07
N GLY A 123 32.10 6.88 10.24
CA GLY A 123 32.69 6.02 11.27
C GLY A 123 31.68 5.01 11.85
N LEU A 124 30.49 5.48 12.24
CA LEU A 124 29.35 4.68 12.72
C LEU A 124 28.96 3.63 11.68
N ARG A 125 28.71 4.06 10.43
CA ARG A 125 28.38 3.17 9.29
C ARG A 125 29.42 2.05 9.10
N LYS A 126 30.72 2.38 9.22
CA LYS A 126 31.81 1.41 8.99
C LYS A 126 32.07 0.47 10.16
N ILE A 127 31.62 0.79 11.38
CA ILE A 127 31.68 -0.16 12.49
C ILE A 127 30.46 -1.09 12.50
N LEU A 128 29.28 -0.56 12.21
CA LEU A 128 28.04 -1.31 11.99
C LEU A 128 28.24 -2.40 10.92
N LYS A 129 28.63 -2.02 9.69
CA LYS A 129 28.96 -2.98 8.60
C LYS A 129 30.10 -3.95 8.94
N LYS A 130 30.93 -3.66 9.94
CA LYS A 130 32.01 -4.56 10.40
C LYS A 130 31.50 -5.60 11.40
N PHE A 131 30.52 -5.24 12.21
CA PHE A 131 29.85 -6.14 13.13
C PHE A 131 29.08 -7.20 12.31
N ASP A 132 28.17 -6.78 11.43
CA ASP A 132 27.39 -7.70 10.59
C ASP A 132 28.28 -8.65 9.78
N LYS A 133 29.32 -8.13 9.10
CA LYS A 133 30.24 -8.98 8.32
C LYS A 133 31.01 -10.01 9.17
N ARG A 134 31.14 -9.81 10.49
CA ARG A 134 31.83 -10.76 11.38
C ARG A 134 30.87 -11.80 11.97
N PHE A 135 29.62 -11.44 12.21
CA PHE A 135 28.67 -12.29 12.95
C PHE A 135 27.47 -12.79 12.12
N GLY A 136 27.34 -12.36 10.86
CA GLY A 136 26.26 -12.77 9.95
C GLY A 136 24.88 -12.17 10.27
N TYR A 137 24.76 -11.37 11.33
CA TYR A 137 23.49 -10.80 11.78
C TYR A 137 23.09 -9.55 11.01
N ARG A 138 21.76 -9.35 10.87
CA ARG A 138 21.14 -8.04 10.57
C ARG A 138 21.18 -7.10 11.80
N PHE A 139 22.33 -7.00 12.50
CA PHE A 139 22.41 -6.18 13.72
C PHE A 139 22.27 -4.70 13.41
N THR A 140 22.90 -4.21 12.33
CA THR A 140 22.70 -2.82 11.87
C THR A 140 21.23 -2.49 11.68
N ASP A 141 20.47 -3.38 11.05
CA ASP A 141 19.06 -3.17 10.75
C ASP A 141 18.22 -3.09 12.04
N TYR A 142 18.41 -4.03 12.97
CA TYR A 142 17.77 -4.01 14.28
C TYR A 142 18.14 -2.75 15.10
N TYR A 143 19.43 -2.43 15.17
CA TYR A 143 19.95 -1.31 15.93
C TYR A 143 19.44 0.03 15.39
N VAL A 144 19.39 0.19 14.08
CA VAL A 144 18.86 1.40 13.43
C VAL A 144 17.33 1.46 13.53
N LYS A 145 16.58 0.38 13.24
CA LYS A 145 15.11 0.36 13.35
C LYS A 145 14.61 0.74 14.74
N THR A 146 15.23 0.19 15.80
CA THR A 146 14.87 0.48 17.20
C THR A 146 15.19 1.91 17.65
N ARG A 147 16.11 2.61 16.95
CA ARG A 147 16.63 3.92 17.35
C ARG A 147 16.35 5.06 16.36
N ALA A 148 15.85 4.78 15.15
CA ALA A 148 15.53 5.83 14.17
C ALA A 148 14.23 6.57 14.49
N ASN A 149 13.28 5.88 15.13
CA ASN A 149 11.91 6.38 15.38
C ASN A 149 11.58 6.59 16.87
N HIS A 150 12.49 6.27 17.79
CA HIS A 150 12.25 6.41 19.23
C HIS A 150 12.48 7.86 19.68
N PRO A 151 11.55 8.52 20.41
CA PRO A 151 11.57 9.96 20.65
C PRO A 151 12.82 10.45 21.42
N TYR A 152 13.36 9.61 22.31
CA TYR A 152 14.57 9.92 23.09
C TYR A 152 15.88 9.47 22.43
N SER A 153 15.86 9.08 21.16
CA SER A 153 17.04 8.55 20.49
C SER A 153 17.98 9.65 20.01
N GLN A 154 19.15 9.73 20.65
CA GLN A 154 20.27 10.59 20.26
C GLN A 154 20.74 10.31 18.82
N LEU A 155 20.53 9.09 18.30
CA LEU A 155 20.87 8.72 16.92
C LEU A 155 20.17 9.61 15.87
N GLN A 156 18.95 10.09 16.17
CA GLN A 156 18.17 10.97 15.30
C GLN A 156 18.87 12.32 15.08
N GLN A 157 19.56 12.85 16.08
CA GLN A 157 20.25 14.15 16.00
C GLN A 157 21.47 14.09 15.08
N VAL A 158 22.15 12.93 15.01
CA VAL A 158 23.25 12.67 14.07
C VAL A 158 22.79 12.50 12.62
N PHE A 159 21.47 12.40 12.34
CA PHE A 159 20.98 12.10 10.98
C PHE A 159 19.95 13.06 10.39
N LYS A 160 19.09 13.70 11.21
CA LYS A 160 18.04 14.60 10.68
C LYS A 160 18.50 16.05 10.48
N HIS A 161 19.63 16.48 11.07
CA HIS A 161 20.34 17.74 10.82
C HIS A 161 19.57 19.08 10.75
N VAL A 162 18.29 19.13 11.13
CA VAL A 162 17.41 20.30 10.96
C VAL A 162 18.03 21.59 11.51
N GLY A 163 18.65 21.52 12.70
CA GLY A 163 19.34 22.67 13.29
C GLY A 163 20.57 23.16 12.50
N LEU A 164 21.31 22.28 11.82
CA LEU A 164 22.44 22.71 10.96
C LEU A 164 21.93 23.39 9.69
N GLY A 165 20.84 22.87 9.10
CA GLY A 165 20.20 23.50 7.93
C GLY A 165 19.67 24.89 8.23
N ALA A 166 19.05 25.09 9.39
CA ALA A 166 18.59 26.40 9.84
C ALA A 166 19.74 27.41 10.01
N VAL A 167 20.87 26.99 10.59
CA VAL A 167 22.07 27.83 10.76
C VAL A 167 22.69 28.19 9.39
N VAL A 168 22.78 27.24 8.45
CA VAL A 168 23.22 27.53 7.06
C VAL A 168 22.28 28.53 6.39
N GLY A 169 20.97 28.38 6.55
CA GLY A 169 19.97 29.30 6.02
C GLY A 169 20.11 30.73 6.56
N ALA A 170 20.27 30.87 7.88
CA ALA A 170 20.48 32.17 8.54
C ALA A 170 21.74 32.89 8.04
N ILE A 171 22.90 32.21 8.00
CA ILE A 171 24.15 32.80 7.50
C ILE A 171 24.03 33.15 6.01
N SER A 172 23.42 32.28 5.19
CA SER A 172 23.28 32.51 3.75
C SER A 172 22.38 33.71 3.45
N ARG A 173 21.29 33.89 4.20
CA ARG A 173 20.40 35.04 4.07
C ARG A 173 21.10 36.34 4.48
N ASN A 174 21.70 36.37 5.66
CA ASN A 174 22.31 37.59 6.19
C ASN A 174 23.53 38.04 5.33
N LEU A 175 24.34 37.09 4.81
CA LEU A 175 25.41 37.41 3.85
C LEU A 175 24.87 37.96 2.52
N HIS A 176 23.69 37.52 2.08
CA HIS A 176 23.05 38.02 0.86
C HIS A 176 22.48 39.43 1.05
N GLU A 177 21.80 39.68 2.16
CA GLU A 177 21.32 41.02 2.55
C GLU A 177 22.48 42.04 2.60
N LEU A 178 23.61 41.67 3.22
CA LEU A 178 24.81 42.52 3.25
C LEU A 178 25.47 42.72 1.87
N GLN A 179 25.14 41.91 0.86
CA GLN A 179 25.69 42.01 -0.49
C GLN A 179 24.86 42.97 -1.38
N GLU A 180 23.54 43.02 -1.23
CA GLU A 180 22.70 44.01 -1.93
C GLU A 180 23.05 45.45 -1.52
N HIS A 181 23.31 45.68 -0.23
CA HIS A 181 23.62 47.01 0.31
C HIS A 181 24.98 47.60 -0.14
N GLN A 182 25.90 46.79 -0.70
CA GLN A 182 27.14 47.31 -1.30
C GLN A 182 26.93 47.93 -2.69
N GLY A 183 25.82 47.65 -3.38
CA GLY A 183 25.64 47.99 -4.80
C GLY A 183 25.31 49.46 -5.13
N SER A 184 25.24 50.37 -4.16
CA SER A 184 24.49 51.63 -4.33
C SER A 184 25.21 52.95 -3.94
N PHE A 185 26.53 52.98 -3.68
CA PHE A 185 27.15 54.20 -3.10
C PHE A 185 28.39 54.81 -3.76
N LEU A 186 29.08 54.19 -4.72
CA LEU A 186 30.15 54.87 -5.47
C LEU A 186 30.28 54.40 -6.93
N SER A 187 30.36 55.36 -7.85
CA SER A 187 30.65 55.22 -9.31
C SER A 187 29.56 54.60 -10.19
N ILE A 188 29.16 55.33 -11.24
CA ILE A 188 28.25 54.88 -12.32
C ILE A 188 29.02 54.19 -13.46
N TYR A 189 30.36 54.10 -13.35
CA TYR A 189 31.24 53.57 -14.40
C TYR A 189 31.90 52.22 -14.09
N ASP A 190 31.68 51.66 -12.89
CA ASP A 190 32.16 50.30 -12.61
C ASP A 190 31.25 49.27 -13.30
N GLN A 191 31.81 48.64 -14.33
CA GLN A 191 31.11 47.71 -15.21
C GLN A 191 30.60 46.47 -14.46
N SER A 192 29.39 46.04 -14.84
CA SER A 192 28.75 44.81 -14.36
C SER A 192 29.56 43.56 -14.70
N VAL A 193 30.31 43.02 -13.74
CA VAL A 193 31.03 41.75 -13.90
C VAL A 193 30.89 40.86 -12.66
N LEU A 194 30.25 39.72 -12.88
CA LEU A 194 30.09 38.54 -12.00
C LEU A 194 29.13 38.67 -10.80
N PRO A 195 28.16 37.75 -10.64
CA PRO A 195 27.65 37.43 -9.32
C PRO A 195 28.79 36.76 -8.54
N LEU A 196 29.38 37.46 -7.58
CA LEU A 196 30.17 36.78 -6.54
C LEU A 196 29.19 36.02 -5.64
N GLU A 197 28.85 34.80 -6.04
CA GLU A 197 28.39 33.79 -5.08
C GLU A 197 29.50 33.65 -4.02
N ASP A 198 29.14 33.83 -2.75
CA ASP A 198 30.13 33.84 -1.68
C ASP A 198 30.66 32.41 -1.51
N SER A 199 31.93 32.17 -1.83
CA SER A 199 32.54 30.83 -1.86
C SER A 199 32.35 30.03 -0.55
N VAL A 200 32.19 30.72 0.59
CA VAL A 200 31.86 30.09 1.87
C VAL A 200 30.43 29.53 1.89
N VAL A 201 29.46 30.23 1.30
CA VAL A 201 28.06 29.80 1.17
C VAL A 201 27.94 28.54 0.30
N ASP A 202 28.64 28.49 -0.83
CA ASP A 202 28.57 27.30 -1.69
C ASP A 202 29.35 26.11 -1.11
N ALA A 203 30.45 26.37 -0.40
CA ALA A 203 31.10 25.35 0.40
C ALA A 203 30.17 24.79 1.49
N MET A 204 29.34 25.63 2.12
CA MET A 204 28.34 25.21 3.11
C MET A 204 27.20 24.40 2.48
N LYS A 205 26.59 24.86 1.39
CA LYS A 205 25.57 24.11 0.63
C LYS A 205 26.12 22.74 0.21
N ALA A 206 27.27 22.70 -0.44
CA ALA A 206 27.91 21.46 -0.87
C ALA A 206 28.30 20.55 0.31
N ALA A 207 28.63 21.09 1.48
CA ALA A 207 28.85 20.29 2.69
C ALA A 207 27.55 19.69 3.24
N VAL A 208 26.43 20.43 3.23
CA VAL A 208 25.10 19.93 3.59
C VAL A 208 24.64 18.84 2.62
N ASP A 209 24.87 18.98 1.32
CA ASP A 209 24.51 17.96 0.32
C ASP A 209 25.33 16.67 0.48
N ARG A 210 26.66 16.79 0.67
CA ARG A 210 27.54 15.64 0.98
C ARG A 210 27.13 14.94 2.28
N LEU A 211 26.74 15.72 3.30
CA LEU A 211 26.26 15.20 4.57
C LEU A 211 24.93 14.47 4.40
N SER A 212 23.97 15.08 3.68
CA SER A 212 22.67 14.50 3.37
C SER A 212 22.79 13.20 2.58
N HIS A 213 23.66 13.13 1.57
CA HIS A 213 23.97 11.86 0.88
C HIS A 213 24.63 10.84 1.84
N SER A 214 25.40 11.31 2.81
CA SER A 214 26.07 10.45 3.81
C SER A 214 25.15 9.93 4.92
N THR A 215 24.04 10.62 5.23
CA THR A 215 23.03 10.16 6.18
C THR A 215 21.87 9.44 5.49
N ASN A 216 21.56 9.78 4.23
CA ASN A 216 20.59 9.06 3.40
C ASN A 216 20.95 7.58 3.18
N PHE A 217 22.24 7.20 3.24
CA PHE A 217 22.61 5.78 3.25
C PHE A 217 22.08 5.01 4.48
N LEU A 218 21.86 5.69 5.61
CA LEU A 218 21.24 5.11 6.79
C LEU A 218 19.71 5.25 6.79
N ASN A 219 19.13 6.23 6.10
CA ASN A 219 17.69 6.16 5.73
C ASN A 219 17.43 4.98 4.78
N PHE A 220 18.31 4.74 3.81
CA PHE A 220 18.25 3.59 2.91
C PHE A 220 18.36 2.26 3.68
N LEU A 221 19.29 2.14 4.63
CA LEU A 221 19.35 0.98 5.52
C LEU A 221 18.18 0.89 6.50
N ALA A 222 17.66 2.00 7.03
CA ALA A 222 16.49 2.02 7.92
C ALA A 222 15.20 1.61 7.18
N GLN A 223 15.02 2.07 5.94
CA GLN A 223 13.96 1.63 5.04
C GLN A 223 14.12 0.14 4.74
N HIS A 224 15.32 -0.33 4.38
CA HIS A 224 15.57 -1.76 4.20
C HIS A 224 15.34 -2.58 5.49
N ALA A 225 15.66 -2.05 6.67
CA ALA A 225 15.42 -2.67 7.97
C ALA A 225 13.94 -2.72 8.40
N LEU A 226 13.16 -1.71 8.01
CA LEU A 226 11.71 -1.69 8.19
C LEU A 226 11.00 -2.66 7.23
N ILE A 227 11.57 -2.86 6.03
CA ILE A 227 11.04 -3.74 4.99
C ILE A 227 11.35 -5.24 5.25
N MET A 228 12.42 -5.58 5.99
CA MET A 228 12.93 -6.95 6.06
C MET A 228 12.73 -7.64 7.43
N GLN A 229 11.51 -8.10 7.69
CA GLN A 229 11.19 -9.06 8.78
C GLN A 229 10.92 -10.49 8.26
N GLU A 230 11.08 -10.75 6.97
CA GLU A 230 11.19 -12.12 6.45
C GLU A 230 12.62 -12.65 6.65
N GLU A 231 12.71 -13.95 6.93
CA GLU A 231 13.95 -14.71 7.12
C GLU A 231 14.85 -14.53 5.88
N LEU A 232 16.16 -14.41 6.07
CA LEU A 232 17.09 -14.21 4.95
C LEU A 232 17.28 -15.56 4.24
N PRO A 233 16.85 -15.73 2.99
CA PRO A 233 17.14 -16.95 2.28
C PRO A 233 18.57 -16.85 1.72
N THR A 234 19.14 -17.98 1.30
CA THR A 234 20.60 -18.16 1.19
C THR A 234 21.25 -17.39 0.02
N PRO A 235 22.59 -17.19 0.00
CA PRO A 235 23.29 -16.32 -0.97
C PRO A 235 23.22 -16.69 -2.47
N ILE A 236 22.33 -17.62 -2.85
CA ILE A 236 22.07 -18.03 -4.24
C ILE A 236 20.94 -17.16 -4.85
N GLU A 237 20.07 -16.57 -4.01
CA GLU A 237 18.79 -15.99 -4.43
C GLU A 237 18.79 -14.56 -4.97
N GLU A 238 19.87 -13.77 -4.77
CA GLU A 238 20.00 -12.46 -5.45
C GLU A 238 20.02 -12.59 -6.99
N SER A 239 20.27 -13.79 -7.54
CA SER A 239 20.21 -14.09 -8.98
C SER A 239 18.85 -14.61 -9.48
N ILE A 240 17.86 -14.74 -8.58
CA ILE A 240 16.56 -15.39 -8.84
C ILE A 240 15.41 -14.38 -8.81
N ASP A 241 15.48 -13.34 -7.99
CA ASP A 241 14.34 -12.42 -7.81
C ASP A 241 14.04 -11.57 -9.07
N ASP A 242 15.08 -11.17 -9.82
CA ASP A 242 14.93 -10.55 -11.16
C ASP A 242 14.26 -11.47 -12.20
N LYS A 243 14.16 -12.78 -11.94
CA LYS A 243 13.45 -13.75 -12.81
C LYS A 243 11.98 -13.95 -12.46
N ARG A 244 11.51 -13.45 -11.30
CA ARG A 244 10.09 -13.55 -10.91
C ARG A 244 9.21 -12.45 -11.49
N TYR A 245 9.78 -11.28 -11.76
CA TYR A 245 9.05 -10.11 -12.22
C TYR A 245 8.96 -10.03 -13.75
N HIS A 246 7.78 -10.29 -14.31
CA HIS A 246 7.50 -10.05 -15.72
C HIS A 246 6.61 -8.82 -15.91
N PHE A 247 7.22 -7.71 -16.34
CA PHE A 247 6.55 -6.42 -16.56
C PHE A 247 5.32 -6.53 -17.48
N MET A 248 5.39 -7.30 -18.56
CA MET A 248 4.24 -7.51 -19.46
C MET A 248 3.07 -8.23 -18.77
N SER A 249 3.34 -9.13 -17.82
CA SER A 249 2.30 -9.80 -17.04
C SER A 249 1.67 -8.88 -15.98
N LEU A 250 2.41 -7.87 -15.48
CA LEU A 250 1.83 -6.75 -14.73
C LEU A 250 0.94 -5.86 -15.61
N ILE A 251 1.38 -5.51 -16.84
CA ILE A 251 0.55 -4.76 -17.79
C ILE A 251 -0.77 -5.50 -18.08
N LEU A 252 -0.71 -6.81 -18.37
CA LEU A 252 -1.91 -7.62 -18.62
C LEU A 252 -2.88 -7.67 -17.43
N ASN A 253 -2.37 -7.62 -16.20
CA ASN A 253 -3.16 -7.55 -14.97
C ASN A 253 -3.83 -6.17 -14.80
N LEU A 254 -3.09 -5.09 -15.04
CA LEU A 254 -3.63 -3.73 -15.04
C LEU A 254 -4.69 -3.55 -16.15
N ALA A 255 -4.43 -4.10 -17.34
CA ALA A 255 -5.35 -4.10 -18.47
C ALA A 255 -6.64 -4.90 -18.19
N ASN A 256 -6.54 -6.06 -17.51
CA ASN A 256 -7.72 -6.79 -17.03
C ASN A 256 -8.59 -5.92 -16.12
N THR A 257 -7.96 -5.23 -15.17
CA THR A 257 -8.64 -4.37 -14.20
C THR A 257 -9.33 -3.18 -14.88
N PHE A 258 -8.62 -2.51 -15.81
CA PHE A 258 -9.16 -1.42 -16.63
C PHE A 258 -10.36 -1.87 -17.46
N LEU A 259 -10.22 -2.96 -18.22
CA LEU A 259 -11.28 -3.48 -19.09
C LEU A 259 -12.49 -3.99 -18.28
N TYR A 260 -12.26 -4.55 -17.08
CA TYR A 260 -13.34 -4.93 -16.16
C TYR A 260 -14.12 -3.73 -15.62
N MET A 261 -13.44 -2.60 -15.37
CA MET A 261 -14.14 -1.38 -14.95
C MET A 261 -14.93 -0.74 -16.09
N ILE A 262 -14.40 -0.73 -17.32
CA ILE A 262 -15.20 -0.37 -18.50
C ILE A 262 -16.43 -1.28 -18.57
N ASN A 263 -16.26 -2.60 -18.47
CA ASN A 263 -17.37 -3.57 -18.51
C ASN A 263 -18.47 -3.33 -17.46
N THR A 264 -18.06 -2.86 -16.28
CA THR A 264 -18.97 -2.60 -15.16
C THR A 264 -19.81 -1.36 -15.43
N TYR A 265 -19.15 -0.24 -15.81
CA TYR A 265 -19.76 1.09 -15.87
C TYR A 265 -20.22 1.54 -17.26
N ILE A 266 -19.83 0.87 -18.36
CA ILE A 266 -20.32 1.17 -19.73
C ILE A 266 -21.84 1.03 -19.87
N ILE A 267 -22.49 0.21 -19.03
CA ILE A 267 -23.95 0.05 -19.09
C ILE A 267 -24.71 1.12 -18.28
N VAL A 268 -24.05 1.83 -17.36
CA VAL A 268 -24.75 2.65 -16.36
C VAL A 268 -25.60 3.76 -16.99
N PRO A 269 -25.13 4.49 -18.02
CA PRO A 269 -25.98 5.48 -18.70
C PRO A 269 -27.24 4.91 -19.35
N THR A 270 -27.27 3.61 -19.69
CA THR A 270 -28.34 2.95 -20.47
C THR A 270 -29.15 1.93 -19.66
N ALA A 271 -28.85 1.73 -18.37
CA ALA A 271 -29.40 0.61 -17.60
C ALA A 271 -30.91 0.72 -17.32
N ASP A 272 -31.42 1.93 -17.15
CA ASP A 272 -32.83 2.25 -16.99
C ASP A 272 -33.58 2.20 -18.33
N ASP A 273 -33.05 2.82 -19.39
CA ASP A 273 -33.58 2.73 -20.76
C ASP A 273 -33.70 1.27 -21.24
N TYR A 274 -32.67 0.45 -20.96
CA TYR A 274 -32.69 -0.97 -21.33
C TYR A 274 -33.74 -1.74 -20.52
N SER A 275 -33.84 -1.51 -19.21
CA SER A 275 -34.89 -2.11 -18.36
C SER A 275 -36.29 -1.78 -18.88
N MET A 276 -36.54 -0.51 -19.20
CA MET A 276 -37.81 -0.03 -19.79
C MET A 276 -38.10 -0.69 -21.14
N SER A 277 -37.10 -0.82 -22.02
CA SER A 277 -37.27 -1.47 -23.33
C SER A 277 -37.58 -2.98 -23.25
N LEU A 278 -37.24 -3.63 -22.13
CA LEU A 278 -37.59 -5.02 -21.82
C LEU A 278 -38.91 -5.16 -21.04
N GLY A 279 -39.62 -4.06 -20.78
CA GLY A 279 -40.90 -4.05 -20.07
C GLY A 279 -40.81 -4.04 -18.54
N ALA A 280 -39.65 -3.69 -17.97
CA ALA A 280 -39.44 -3.54 -16.53
C ALA A 280 -39.32 -2.06 -16.12
N PRO A 281 -39.71 -1.66 -14.90
CA PRO A 281 -39.53 -0.28 -14.43
C PRO A 281 -38.06 0.17 -14.45
N ALA A 282 -37.82 1.45 -14.72
CA ALA A 282 -36.49 2.07 -14.72
C ALA A 282 -35.68 1.78 -13.43
N THR A 283 -36.33 1.68 -12.27
CA THR A 283 -35.72 1.38 -10.96
C THR A 283 -35.13 -0.03 -10.84
N VAL A 284 -35.42 -0.93 -11.79
CA VAL A 284 -34.77 -2.25 -11.91
C VAL A 284 -33.33 -2.12 -12.42
N CYS A 285 -32.90 -0.93 -12.87
CA CYS A 285 -31.50 -0.64 -13.18
C CYS A 285 -30.54 -1.04 -12.04
N GLY A 286 -30.92 -0.85 -10.77
CA GLY A 286 -30.13 -1.27 -9.60
C GLY A 286 -29.86 -2.77 -9.62
N ILE A 287 -30.89 -3.62 -9.78
CA ILE A 287 -30.70 -5.07 -9.93
C ILE A 287 -29.85 -5.41 -11.17
N VAL A 288 -30.04 -4.71 -12.30
CA VAL A 288 -29.24 -4.93 -13.53
C VAL A 288 -27.77 -4.58 -13.30
N ILE A 289 -27.46 -3.51 -12.57
CA ILE A 289 -26.09 -3.10 -12.26
C ILE A 289 -25.49 -4.07 -11.22
N GLY A 290 -26.15 -4.20 -10.07
CA GLY A 290 -25.69 -4.95 -8.89
C GLY A 290 -25.68 -6.46 -9.00
N SER A 291 -26.43 -7.07 -9.93
CA SER A 291 -26.32 -8.52 -10.21
C SER A 291 -24.88 -8.94 -10.55
N MET A 292 -24.11 -8.07 -11.21
CA MET A 292 -22.68 -8.28 -11.44
C MET A 292 -21.87 -8.29 -10.14
N ALA A 293 -22.17 -7.38 -9.20
CA ALA A 293 -21.53 -7.36 -7.88
C ALA A 293 -21.92 -8.59 -7.02
N VAL A 294 -23.18 -9.03 -7.07
CA VAL A 294 -23.66 -10.24 -6.37
C VAL A 294 -22.87 -11.48 -6.79
N ALA A 295 -22.73 -11.72 -8.10
CA ALA A 295 -21.93 -12.85 -8.60
C ALA A 295 -20.44 -12.71 -8.25
N GLN A 296 -19.91 -11.48 -8.17
CA GLN A 296 -18.52 -11.23 -7.80
C GLN A 296 -18.19 -11.63 -6.35
N VAL A 297 -19.10 -11.43 -5.38
CA VAL A 297 -18.90 -11.84 -3.96
C VAL A 297 -18.61 -13.34 -3.85
N PHE A 298 -19.27 -14.16 -4.66
CA PHE A 298 -19.05 -15.61 -4.64
C PHE A 298 -17.82 -16.02 -5.48
N SER A 299 -17.60 -15.38 -6.63
CA SER A 299 -16.49 -15.75 -7.52
C SER A 299 -15.13 -15.36 -6.95
N SER A 300 -15.01 -14.21 -6.29
CA SER A 300 -13.76 -13.69 -5.71
C SER A 300 -13.08 -14.69 -4.76
N VAL A 301 -13.85 -15.39 -3.92
CA VAL A 301 -13.35 -16.39 -2.97
C VAL A 301 -12.77 -17.60 -3.71
N TYR A 302 -13.48 -18.08 -4.74
CA TYR A 302 -13.01 -19.18 -5.58
C TYR A 302 -11.76 -18.78 -6.39
N PHE A 303 -11.74 -17.57 -6.95
CA PHE A 303 -10.60 -17.02 -7.67
C PHE A 303 -9.39 -16.78 -6.75
N SER A 304 -9.59 -16.34 -5.51
CA SER A 304 -8.53 -16.26 -4.49
C SER A 304 -7.98 -17.65 -4.14
N ALA A 305 -8.85 -18.66 -4.02
CA ALA A 305 -8.45 -20.04 -3.79
C ALA A 305 -7.66 -20.63 -4.98
N TRP A 306 -8.11 -20.39 -6.23
CA TRP A 306 -7.49 -20.88 -7.45
C TRP A 306 -6.14 -20.20 -7.74
N SER A 307 -6.02 -18.91 -7.45
CA SER A 307 -4.77 -18.15 -7.60
C SER A 307 -3.64 -18.59 -6.66
N ASN A 308 -3.94 -19.37 -5.60
CA ASN A 308 -2.90 -20.10 -4.84
C ASN A 308 -2.09 -21.07 -5.74
N ARG A 309 -2.66 -21.55 -6.87
CA ARG A 309 -2.03 -22.54 -7.76
C ARG A 309 -1.55 -21.97 -9.10
N SER A 310 -2.30 -21.06 -9.72
CA SER A 310 -1.94 -20.42 -11.00
C SER A 310 -2.68 -19.09 -11.16
N TYR A 311 -2.03 -18.07 -11.71
CA TYR A 311 -2.66 -16.80 -12.09
C TYR A 311 -3.24 -16.86 -13.51
N PHE A 312 -2.59 -17.58 -14.42
CA PHE A 312 -3.03 -17.66 -15.82
C PHE A 312 -4.40 -18.32 -15.98
N ARG A 313 -4.64 -19.46 -15.32
CA ARG A 313 -5.90 -20.22 -15.49
C ARG A 313 -7.15 -19.44 -15.03
N PRO A 314 -7.16 -18.78 -13.84
CA PRO A 314 -8.25 -17.88 -13.46
C PRO A 314 -8.47 -16.74 -14.45
N LEU A 315 -7.41 -16.10 -14.96
CA LEU A 315 -7.53 -14.97 -15.89
C LEU A 315 -8.19 -15.36 -17.22
N VAL A 316 -7.80 -16.52 -17.79
CA VAL A 316 -8.43 -17.09 -18.99
C VAL A 316 -9.91 -17.42 -18.75
N PHE A 317 -10.24 -18.09 -17.64
CA PHE A 317 -11.63 -18.38 -17.29
C PHE A 317 -12.45 -17.09 -17.10
N SER A 318 -11.86 -16.06 -16.48
CA SER A 318 -12.45 -14.72 -16.36
C SER A 318 -12.83 -14.15 -17.72
N SER A 319 -11.90 -14.18 -18.69
CA SER A 319 -12.12 -13.62 -20.03
C SER A 319 -13.20 -14.38 -20.81
N ILE A 320 -13.26 -15.71 -20.66
CA ILE A 320 -14.33 -16.53 -21.27
C ILE A 320 -15.69 -16.21 -20.65
N ALA A 321 -15.79 -16.13 -19.32
CA ALA A 321 -17.04 -15.80 -18.62
C ALA A 321 -17.54 -14.39 -18.97
N LEU A 322 -16.63 -13.41 -19.06
CA LEU A 322 -16.93 -12.04 -19.47
C LEU A 322 -17.35 -11.93 -20.94
N LEU A 323 -16.73 -12.72 -21.83
CA LEU A 323 -17.14 -12.80 -23.24
C LEU A 323 -18.57 -13.37 -23.38
N ILE A 324 -18.85 -14.49 -22.69
CA ILE A 324 -20.19 -15.10 -22.70
C ILE A 324 -21.23 -14.15 -22.09
N GLY A 325 -20.94 -13.56 -20.93
CA GLY A 325 -21.85 -12.66 -20.23
C GLY A 325 -22.22 -11.42 -21.05
N ASN A 326 -21.26 -10.83 -21.76
CA ASN A 326 -21.50 -9.69 -22.65
C ASN A 326 -22.31 -10.03 -23.91
N VAL A 327 -22.06 -11.20 -24.52
CA VAL A 327 -22.88 -11.69 -25.64
C VAL A 327 -24.32 -11.95 -25.17
N MET A 328 -24.51 -12.54 -23.99
CA MET A 328 -25.84 -12.73 -23.39
C MET A 328 -26.53 -11.38 -23.09
N TYR A 329 -25.81 -10.42 -22.52
CA TYR A 329 -26.30 -9.07 -22.27
C TYR A 329 -26.79 -8.38 -23.55
N ALA A 330 -26.05 -8.49 -24.65
CA ALA A 330 -26.45 -7.90 -25.93
C ALA A 330 -27.66 -8.61 -26.57
N MET A 331 -27.70 -9.95 -26.51
CA MET A 331 -28.82 -10.73 -27.06
C MET A 331 -30.14 -10.59 -26.28
N ALA A 332 -30.11 -10.15 -25.02
CA ALA A 332 -31.31 -10.05 -24.18
C ALA A 332 -32.40 -9.13 -24.77
N TYR A 333 -32.00 -8.11 -25.55
CA TYR A 333 -32.89 -7.23 -26.31
C TYR A 333 -33.68 -7.99 -27.39
N ASP A 334 -32.99 -8.76 -28.24
CA ASP A 334 -33.62 -9.52 -29.33
C ASP A 334 -34.53 -10.64 -28.81
N PHE A 335 -34.19 -11.24 -27.66
CA PHE A 335 -35.04 -12.21 -26.96
C PHE A 335 -36.12 -11.59 -26.07
N LYS A 336 -36.14 -10.25 -25.89
CA LYS A 336 -37.03 -9.50 -24.99
C LYS A 336 -37.13 -10.10 -23.59
N SER A 337 -35.99 -10.50 -23.00
CA SER A 337 -35.96 -11.22 -21.72
C SER A 337 -34.99 -10.60 -20.73
N ILE A 338 -35.54 -10.00 -19.66
CA ILE A 338 -34.76 -9.51 -18.53
C ILE A 338 -34.02 -10.65 -17.79
N THR A 339 -34.50 -11.89 -17.88
CA THR A 339 -33.79 -13.05 -17.30
C THR A 339 -32.47 -13.32 -18.02
N ILE A 340 -32.43 -13.18 -19.35
CA ILE A 340 -31.19 -13.32 -20.13
C ILE A 340 -30.24 -12.15 -19.83
N LEU A 341 -30.78 -10.93 -19.66
CA LEU A 341 -30.01 -9.75 -19.26
C LEU A 341 -29.28 -9.99 -17.92
N LEU A 342 -30.05 -10.36 -16.89
CA LEU A 342 -29.52 -10.62 -15.55
C LEU A 342 -28.56 -11.80 -15.53
N LEU A 343 -28.83 -12.87 -16.29
CA LEU A 343 -27.92 -14.01 -16.39
C LEU A 343 -26.60 -13.61 -17.06
N GLY A 344 -26.64 -12.76 -18.09
CA GLY A 344 -25.44 -12.18 -18.69
C GLY A 344 -24.62 -11.33 -17.70
N ARG A 345 -25.28 -10.49 -16.90
CA ARG A 345 -24.64 -9.69 -15.83
C ARG A 345 -24.03 -10.57 -14.73
N LEU A 346 -24.73 -11.63 -14.32
CA LEU A 346 -24.20 -12.64 -13.39
C LEU A 346 -22.94 -13.32 -13.96
N PHE A 347 -22.94 -13.72 -15.23
CA PHE A 347 -21.73 -14.27 -15.89
C PHE A 347 -20.57 -13.28 -15.92
N CYS A 348 -20.82 -11.99 -16.18
CA CYS A 348 -19.80 -10.93 -16.07
C CYS A 348 -19.22 -10.82 -14.65
N GLY A 349 -20.04 -10.97 -13.60
CA GLY A 349 -19.57 -10.97 -12.21
C GLY A 349 -18.82 -12.26 -11.81
N LEU A 350 -19.23 -13.41 -12.35
CA LEU A 350 -18.48 -14.67 -12.21
C LEU A 350 -17.09 -14.57 -12.86
N GLY A 351 -16.93 -13.76 -13.89
CA GLY A 351 -15.64 -13.46 -14.52
C GLY A 351 -14.77 -12.43 -13.77
N SER A 352 -15.08 -12.06 -12.53
CA SER A 352 -14.31 -11.03 -11.82
C SER A 352 -12.94 -11.52 -11.31
N ALA A 353 -11.88 -11.24 -12.06
CA ALA A 353 -10.51 -11.54 -11.64
C ALA A 353 -9.90 -10.53 -10.65
N ARG A 354 -10.65 -9.54 -10.11
CA ARG A 354 -10.06 -8.44 -9.30
C ARG A 354 -9.29 -8.93 -8.06
N ALA A 355 -9.75 -10.00 -7.40
CA ALA A 355 -9.03 -10.61 -6.27
C ALA A 355 -7.67 -11.20 -6.72
N VAL A 356 -7.63 -11.83 -7.90
CA VAL A 356 -6.40 -12.36 -8.52
C VAL A 356 -5.45 -11.23 -8.91
N ASN A 357 -5.98 -10.16 -9.50
CA ASN A 357 -5.20 -9.00 -9.93
C ASN A 357 -4.47 -8.33 -8.76
N ARG A 358 -5.20 -8.04 -7.68
CA ARG A 358 -4.62 -7.51 -6.43
C ARG A 358 -3.62 -8.48 -5.80
N ARG A 359 -3.95 -9.77 -5.75
CA ARG A 359 -3.05 -10.79 -5.22
C ARG A 359 -1.75 -10.89 -6.02
N TYR A 360 -1.80 -10.88 -7.34
CA TYR A 360 -0.60 -10.91 -8.18
C TYR A 360 0.28 -9.67 -7.95
N ILE A 361 -0.31 -8.48 -7.74
CA ILE A 361 0.44 -7.27 -7.37
C ILE A 361 1.13 -7.43 -6.01
N SER A 362 0.48 -8.09 -5.03
CA SER A 362 1.15 -8.52 -3.81
C SER A 362 2.29 -9.50 -4.14
N ASP A 363 1.96 -10.68 -4.62
CA ASP A 363 2.83 -11.85 -4.59
C ASP A 363 3.98 -11.80 -5.60
N CYS A 364 3.84 -11.03 -6.70
CA CYS A 364 4.78 -11.05 -7.84
C CYS A 364 5.53 -9.74 -8.10
N VAL A 365 5.12 -8.62 -7.48
CA VAL A 365 5.79 -7.32 -7.69
C VAL A 365 6.78 -7.07 -6.54
N PRO A 366 8.07 -6.78 -6.84
CA PRO A 366 9.07 -6.46 -5.82
C PRO A 366 8.60 -5.33 -4.90
N LEU A 367 8.91 -5.42 -3.60
CA LEU A 367 8.43 -4.49 -2.56
C LEU A 367 8.67 -3.01 -2.90
N LYS A 368 9.79 -2.69 -3.57
CA LYS A 368 10.13 -1.34 -4.05
C LYS A 368 9.17 -0.78 -5.09
N LEU A 369 8.52 -1.64 -5.88
CA LEU A 369 7.58 -1.29 -6.94
C LEU A 369 6.12 -1.59 -6.56
N ARG A 370 5.86 -2.37 -5.50
CA ARG A 370 4.51 -2.80 -5.10
C ARG A 370 3.59 -1.60 -4.84
N MET A 371 4.09 -0.53 -4.22
CA MET A 371 3.31 0.71 -4.01
C MET A 371 2.89 1.34 -5.34
N GLN A 372 3.83 1.51 -6.27
CA GLN A 372 3.58 2.07 -7.61
C GLN A 372 2.62 1.19 -8.43
N ALA A 373 2.76 -0.14 -8.36
CA ALA A 373 1.86 -1.08 -9.01
C ALA A 373 0.44 -1.06 -8.40
N SER A 374 0.33 -0.86 -7.09
CA SER A 374 -0.96 -0.73 -6.39
C SER A 374 -1.65 0.59 -6.75
N ALA A 375 -0.89 1.70 -6.81
CA ALA A 375 -1.38 2.98 -7.32
C ALA A 375 -1.83 2.84 -8.79
N GLY A 376 -1.03 2.19 -9.63
CA GLY A 376 -1.38 1.89 -11.03
C GLY A 376 -2.67 1.07 -11.17
N PHE A 377 -2.95 0.13 -10.26
CA PHE A 377 -4.22 -0.62 -10.23
C PHE A 377 -5.42 0.26 -9.86
N VAL A 378 -5.25 1.22 -8.94
CA VAL A 378 -6.29 2.20 -8.59
C VAL A 378 -6.53 3.13 -9.77
N SER A 379 -5.48 3.72 -10.36
CA SER A 379 -5.58 4.58 -11.54
C SER A 379 -6.20 3.85 -12.74
N ALA A 380 -5.80 2.61 -13.01
CA ALA A 380 -6.40 1.77 -14.06
C ALA A 380 -7.87 1.44 -13.77
N SER A 381 -8.24 1.26 -12.50
CA SER A 381 -9.65 1.09 -12.12
C SER A 381 -10.44 2.36 -12.44
N ALA A 382 -10.01 3.52 -11.94
CA ALA A 382 -10.70 4.79 -12.12
C ALA A 382 -10.78 5.24 -13.59
N LEU A 383 -9.70 5.08 -14.36
CA LEU A 383 -9.70 5.28 -15.81
C LEU A 383 -10.76 4.42 -16.49
N GLY A 384 -10.92 3.15 -16.09
CA GLY A 384 -11.96 2.29 -16.63
C GLY A 384 -13.38 2.74 -16.25
N MET A 385 -13.57 3.25 -15.02
CA MET A 385 -14.85 3.84 -14.58
C MET A 385 -15.22 5.09 -15.37
N ALA A 386 -14.23 5.90 -15.79
CA ALA A 386 -14.44 7.06 -16.66
C ALA A 386 -14.68 6.67 -18.13
N CYS A 387 -13.87 5.74 -18.66
CA CYS A 387 -13.94 5.29 -20.05
C CYS A 387 -15.22 4.51 -20.37
N GLY A 388 -15.82 3.81 -19.39
CA GLY A 388 -17.09 3.10 -19.56
C GLY A 388 -18.21 4.01 -20.07
N PRO A 389 -18.69 4.97 -19.27
CA PRO A 389 -19.72 5.93 -19.68
C PRO A 389 -19.34 6.73 -20.93
N ALA A 390 -18.06 7.13 -21.08
CA ALA A 390 -17.58 7.81 -22.28
C ALA A 390 -17.79 6.99 -23.56
N LEU A 391 -17.49 5.68 -23.53
CA LEU A 391 -17.75 4.78 -24.65
C LEU A 391 -19.26 4.58 -24.89
N ALA A 392 -20.06 4.46 -23.83
CA ALA A 392 -21.51 4.34 -23.94
C ALA A 392 -22.15 5.55 -24.66
N GLY A 393 -21.69 6.77 -24.35
CA GLY A 393 -22.12 8.01 -24.99
C GLY A 393 -21.69 8.13 -26.47
N LEU A 394 -20.69 7.36 -26.93
CA LEU A 394 -20.31 7.28 -28.34
C LEU A 394 -21.06 6.16 -29.09
N LEU A 395 -21.51 5.13 -28.37
CA LEU A 395 -22.16 3.94 -28.94
C LEU A 395 -23.68 4.13 -29.15
N GLN A 396 -24.09 5.24 -29.75
CA GLN A 396 -25.51 5.58 -29.98
C GLN A 396 -26.01 5.27 -31.40
N THR A 397 -25.30 4.43 -32.16
CA THR A 397 -25.70 4.06 -33.53
C THR A 397 -26.78 3.00 -33.53
N GLU A 398 -27.76 3.12 -34.43
CA GLU A 398 -28.83 2.14 -34.60
C GLU A 398 -28.75 1.47 -35.98
N PHE A 399 -28.55 0.16 -36.00
CA PHE A 399 -28.59 -0.66 -37.21
C PHE A 399 -28.91 -2.13 -36.88
N LYS A 400 -29.22 -2.93 -37.90
CA LYS A 400 -29.55 -4.35 -37.73
C LYS A 400 -28.73 -5.21 -38.67
N ILE A 401 -28.03 -6.21 -38.13
CA ILE A 401 -27.28 -7.20 -38.90
C ILE A 401 -27.93 -8.57 -38.71
N TYR A 402 -28.50 -9.10 -39.79
CA TYR A 402 -29.31 -10.31 -39.80
C TYR A 402 -30.44 -10.27 -38.74
N LYS A 403 -30.36 -11.12 -37.70
CA LYS A 403 -31.34 -11.19 -36.61
C LYS A 403 -30.98 -10.33 -35.40
N PHE A 404 -29.75 -9.83 -35.32
CA PHE A 404 -29.24 -9.13 -34.14
C PHE A 404 -29.38 -7.61 -34.28
N THR A 405 -29.93 -6.98 -33.24
CA THR A 405 -30.13 -5.53 -33.19
C THR A 405 -28.94 -4.86 -32.53
N PHE A 406 -28.36 -3.87 -33.20
CA PHE A 406 -27.28 -3.03 -32.70
C PHE A 406 -27.86 -1.64 -32.43
N ASN A 407 -28.07 -1.34 -31.16
CA ASN A 407 -28.56 -0.05 -30.70
C ASN A 407 -27.76 0.37 -29.45
N GLN A 408 -28.10 1.52 -28.90
CA GLN A 408 -27.46 2.09 -27.73
C GLN A 408 -27.39 1.16 -26.51
N ASN A 409 -28.36 0.25 -26.35
CA ASN A 409 -28.44 -0.67 -25.22
C ASN A 409 -27.63 -1.95 -25.46
N THR A 410 -27.54 -2.44 -26.71
CA THR A 410 -26.84 -3.69 -27.05
C THR A 410 -25.37 -3.50 -27.47
N LEU A 411 -25.03 -2.36 -28.06
CA LEU A 411 -23.66 -2.04 -28.50
C LEU A 411 -22.61 -2.13 -27.39
N PRO A 412 -22.85 -1.67 -26.15
CA PRO A 412 -21.95 -1.90 -25.01
C PRO A 412 -21.55 -3.36 -24.86
N GLY A 413 -22.51 -4.30 -24.92
CA GLY A 413 -22.24 -5.74 -24.80
C GLY A 413 -21.41 -6.26 -25.98
N TRP A 414 -21.76 -5.91 -27.21
CA TRP A 414 -21.00 -6.35 -28.39
C TRP A 414 -19.55 -5.84 -28.40
N VAL A 415 -19.33 -4.57 -28.09
CA VAL A 415 -17.99 -3.96 -28.03
C VAL A 415 -17.16 -4.60 -26.92
N MET A 416 -17.74 -4.81 -25.74
CA MET A 416 -17.03 -5.46 -24.64
C MET A 416 -16.74 -6.93 -24.90
N ALA A 417 -17.63 -7.69 -25.53
CA ALA A 417 -17.36 -9.07 -25.93
C ALA A 417 -16.14 -9.17 -26.86
N VAL A 418 -16.04 -8.27 -27.85
CA VAL A 418 -14.88 -8.17 -28.75
C VAL A 418 -13.61 -7.75 -27.98
N GLY A 419 -13.73 -6.79 -27.05
CA GLY A 419 -12.62 -6.39 -26.18
C GLY A 419 -12.07 -7.54 -25.33
N TRP A 420 -12.95 -8.35 -24.72
CA TRP A 420 -12.56 -9.54 -23.94
C TRP A 420 -11.96 -10.65 -24.80
N PHE A 421 -12.41 -10.81 -26.05
CA PHE A 421 -11.81 -11.73 -27.00
C PHE A 421 -10.35 -11.34 -27.32
N PHE A 422 -10.11 -10.08 -27.67
CA PHE A 422 -8.74 -9.60 -27.92
C PHE A 422 -7.86 -9.63 -26.68
N TYR A 423 -8.40 -9.30 -25.50
CA TYR A 423 -7.69 -9.43 -24.24
C TYR A 423 -7.28 -10.90 -23.97
N MET A 424 -8.19 -11.86 -24.21
CA MET A 424 -7.90 -13.29 -24.04
C MET A 424 -6.77 -13.75 -24.97
N ILE A 425 -6.77 -13.32 -26.24
CA ILE A 425 -5.68 -13.62 -27.20
C ILE A 425 -4.35 -13.02 -26.69
N TRP A 426 -4.36 -11.75 -26.28
CA TRP A 426 -3.15 -11.08 -25.79
C TRP A 426 -2.60 -11.74 -24.52
N LEU A 427 -3.48 -12.12 -23.59
CA LEU A 427 -3.15 -12.90 -22.39
C LEU A 427 -2.50 -14.24 -22.77
N CYS A 428 -3.10 -15.01 -23.67
CA CYS A 428 -2.57 -16.32 -24.09
C CYS A 428 -1.20 -16.24 -24.77
N ILE A 429 -0.88 -15.14 -25.45
CA ILE A 429 0.41 -14.95 -26.13
C ILE A 429 1.49 -14.38 -25.18
N SER A 430 1.12 -13.43 -24.32
CA SER A 430 2.08 -12.56 -23.62
C SER A 430 2.15 -12.77 -22.10
N PHE A 431 1.23 -13.51 -21.48
CA PHE A 431 1.28 -13.81 -20.05
C PHE A 431 2.29 -14.91 -19.75
N ARG A 432 3.11 -14.72 -18.72
CA ARG A 432 4.09 -15.71 -18.27
C ARG A 432 3.90 -15.96 -16.79
N GLU A 433 3.48 -17.19 -16.45
CA GLU A 433 3.25 -17.58 -15.06
C GLU A 433 4.56 -17.45 -14.25
N PRO A 434 4.54 -16.73 -13.11
CA PRO A 434 5.72 -16.51 -12.28
C PRO A 434 6.19 -17.81 -11.64
N PHE A 435 7.51 -17.99 -11.55
CA PHE A 435 8.11 -19.19 -10.98
C PHE A 435 7.86 -19.27 -9.47
N ARG A 436 7.03 -20.23 -9.06
CA ARG A 436 6.80 -20.59 -7.66
C ARG A 436 7.70 -21.79 -7.32
N PRO A 437 8.52 -21.73 -6.26
CA PRO A 437 9.21 -22.94 -5.80
C PRO A 437 8.16 -23.97 -5.36
N THR A 438 8.19 -25.15 -5.95
CA THR A 438 7.33 -26.27 -5.55
C THR A 438 7.62 -26.61 -4.10
N GLN A 439 6.58 -26.65 -3.25
CA GLN A 439 6.71 -27.03 -1.84
C GLN A 439 6.76 -28.56 -1.68
N ASP A 440 7.50 -29.22 -2.58
CA ASP A 440 7.70 -30.65 -2.64
C ASP A 440 9.21 -30.94 -2.52
N THR A 441 9.57 -31.91 -1.68
CA THR A 441 10.95 -32.32 -1.30
C THR A 441 11.58 -31.59 -0.11
N ASN A 442 10.88 -31.60 1.04
CA ASN A 442 11.52 -31.67 2.36
C ASN A 442 11.04 -32.92 3.12
N VAL A 443 11.11 -34.07 2.44
CA VAL A 443 11.02 -35.37 3.11
C VAL A 443 12.42 -35.67 3.66
N ALA A 444 12.61 -35.43 4.96
CA ALA A 444 13.72 -36.03 5.67
C ALA A 444 13.65 -37.56 5.48
N PRO A 445 14.79 -38.28 5.35
CA PRO A 445 14.77 -39.72 5.17
C PRO A 445 14.30 -40.41 6.45
N GLN A 446 12.98 -40.53 6.61
CA GLN A 446 12.39 -41.38 7.63
C GLN A 446 12.56 -42.83 7.18
N THR A 447 13.21 -43.60 8.04
CA THR A 447 13.35 -45.05 7.92
C THR A 447 12.01 -45.71 7.67
N SER A 448 12.01 -46.65 6.75
CA SER A 448 10.85 -47.44 6.34
C SER A 448 10.19 -48.17 7.50
N ASP A 449 8.90 -47.91 7.71
CA ASP A 449 7.94 -48.92 8.15
C ASP A 449 6.60 -48.66 7.46
N GLY A 450 6.10 -49.68 6.75
CA GLY A 450 5.03 -49.50 5.76
C GLY A 450 3.62 -49.62 6.35
N LYS A 451 2.70 -48.77 5.87
CA LYS A 451 1.27 -49.10 5.78
C LYS A 451 0.56 -48.32 4.66
N LEU A 452 -0.42 -49.01 4.08
CA LEU A 452 -1.06 -48.81 2.78
C LEU A 452 -1.90 -47.51 2.67
N LEU A 453 -1.86 -46.84 1.50
CA LEU A 453 -2.85 -45.81 1.12
C LEU A 453 -4.19 -46.43 0.70
N PRO A 454 -5.30 -45.69 0.87
CA PRO A 454 -6.45 -45.74 -0.04
C PRO A 454 -6.50 -44.46 -0.93
N ILE A 455 -6.48 -44.65 -2.26
CA ILE A 455 -6.80 -43.62 -3.25
C ILE A 455 -8.13 -43.98 -3.93
N PRO A 456 -9.01 -42.99 -4.15
CA PRO A 456 -9.65 -42.81 -5.46
C PRO A 456 -9.46 -41.35 -5.93
N CYS A 457 -8.77 -40.99 -7.03
CA CYS A 457 -8.86 -41.45 -8.43
C CYS A 457 -10.21 -41.19 -9.13
N ILE A 458 -10.56 -39.90 -9.33
CA ILE A 458 -11.36 -39.44 -10.48
C ILE A 458 -10.73 -38.15 -11.03
N ALA A 459 -9.85 -38.26 -12.05
CA ALA A 459 -9.42 -37.16 -12.95
C ALA A 459 -8.40 -37.57 -14.05
N TYR A 460 -8.00 -38.84 -14.18
CA TYR A 460 -6.91 -39.25 -15.09
C TYR A 460 -7.26 -40.41 -16.04
N ILE A 461 -8.47 -40.39 -16.61
CA ILE A 461 -8.80 -41.17 -17.81
C ILE A 461 -9.56 -40.25 -18.77
N ILE A 462 -8.79 -39.53 -19.61
CA ILE A 462 -9.04 -39.01 -20.96
C ILE A 462 -7.80 -38.13 -21.28
N SER A 463 -6.76 -38.72 -21.88
CA SER A 463 -5.71 -37.98 -22.63
C SER A 463 -4.63 -38.85 -23.29
N VAL A 464 -4.45 -40.13 -22.91
CA VAL A 464 -3.40 -41.00 -23.49
C VAL A 464 -3.99 -42.26 -24.09
N ALA A 465 -4.50 -42.14 -25.32
CA ALA A 465 -4.90 -43.25 -26.15
C ALA A 465 -4.47 -42.99 -27.61
N GLN A 466 -3.17 -43.05 -27.88
CA GLN A 466 -2.66 -43.15 -29.25
C GLN A 466 -1.27 -43.82 -29.33
N SER A 467 -1.31 -45.09 -29.77
CA SER A 467 -0.23 -45.89 -30.38
C SER A 467 0.98 -46.33 -29.53
N PRO A 468 1.58 -47.51 -29.84
CA PRO A 468 2.44 -48.26 -28.91
C PRO A 468 3.90 -48.37 -29.38
N GLU A 469 4.80 -48.95 -28.56
CA GLU A 469 5.65 -50.07 -28.98
C GLU A 469 6.46 -50.77 -27.85
N TYR A 470 6.79 -52.05 -28.09
CA TYR A 470 7.74 -52.98 -27.43
C TYR A 470 7.68 -53.30 -25.90
N SER A 471 7.17 -54.52 -25.62
CA SER A 471 7.74 -55.65 -24.84
C SER A 471 8.93 -55.43 -23.87
N LEU A 472 9.16 -56.24 -22.82
CA LEU A 472 9.18 -57.72 -22.80
C LEU A 472 9.37 -58.26 -21.36
N PHE A 473 8.68 -59.35 -20.96
CA PHE A 473 9.00 -60.27 -19.81
C PHE A 473 8.95 -59.71 -18.36
N ASP A 474 8.71 -60.49 -17.28
CA ASP A 474 8.37 -61.92 -17.15
C ASP A 474 7.43 -62.20 -15.95
N ASN A 475 7.04 -63.47 -15.79
CA ASN A 475 5.99 -64.05 -14.94
C ASN A 475 6.34 -64.29 -13.45
N ASN A 476 5.30 -64.78 -12.73
CA ASN A 476 5.30 -65.65 -11.54
C ASN A 476 5.29 -65.00 -10.13
N PHE A 477 4.68 -65.61 -9.09
CA PHE A 477 3.56 -66.57 -8.92
C PHE A 477 3.29 -66.75 -7.40
N GLY A 478 2.11 -67.22 -6.97
CA GLY A 478 1.86 -67.71 -5.59
C GLY A 478 1.47 -66.62 -4.56
N LEU A 479 0.26 -66.50 -3.97
CA LEU A 479 -0.75 -67.43 -3.43
C LEU A 479 -0.54 -67.78 -1.93
N VAL A 480 -1.66 -67.85 -1.17
CA VAL A 480 -1.91 -68.64 0.08
C VAL A 480 -2.05 -67.90 1.46
N LEU A 481 -3.31 -67.79 1.91
CA LEU A 481 -3.91 -67.93 3.27
C LEU A 481 -3.54 -67.02 4.48
N LYS A 482 -4.38 -65.99 4.68
CA LYS A 482 -5.52 -65.92 5.64
C LYS A 482 -5.41 -66.66 7.02
N ALA A 483 -5.46 -65.89 8.12
CA ALA A 483 -6.06 -66.28 9.41
C ALA A 483 -6.48 -65.04 10.25
N GLU A 484 -7.56 -65.17 11.02
CA GLU A 484 -8.20 -64.21 11.96
C GLU A 484 -8.58 -65.01 13.24
N PRO A 485 -9.22 -64.45 14.30
CA PRO A 485 -8.94 -63.22 15.07
C PRO A 485 -8.99 -63.52 16.62
N THR A 486 -8.87 -62.54 17.54
CA THR A 486 -9.82 -62.27 18.67
C THR A 486 -9.32 -61.34 19.82
N ARG A 487 -10.17 -60.34 20.12
CA ARG A 487 -10.68 -59.80 21.42
C ARG A 487 -9.88 -59.75 22.76
N ASN A 488 -9.98 -58.56 23.40
CA ASN A 488 -10.57 -58.24 24.74
C ASN A 488 -9.71 -57.57 25.86
N ASP A 489 -10.28 -56.47 26.37
CA ASP A 489 -10.44 -55.99 27.77
C ASP A 489 -9.28 -55.66 28.75
N ALA A 490 -9.14 -54.33 28.99
CA ALA A 490 -9.34 -53.60 30.26
C ALA A 490 -8.47 -53.77 31.54
N LEU A 491 -8.36 -52.61 32.25
CA LEU A 491 -8.18 -52.38 33.70
C LEU A 491 -6.74 -52.28 34.30
N GLU A 492 -6.35 -51.08 34.78
CA GLU A 492 -6.13 -50.78 36.22
C GLU A 492 -5.82 -49.30 36.53
N LYS A 493 -5.81 -48.93 37.82
CA LYS A 493 -5.71 -47.55 38.38
C LYS A 493 -4.49 -47.40 39.32
N GLY A 494 -4.04 -46.17 39.58
CA GLY A 494 -3.59 -45.80 40.94
C GLY A 494 -2.55 -44.67 41.11
N LEU A 495 -2.77 -43.84 42.15
CA LEU A 495 -1.84 -42.91 42.83
C LEU A 495 -1.35 -41.66 42.03
N GLN A 496 -1.22 -40.44 42.60
CA GLN A 496 -1.59 -39.91 43.93
C GLN A 496 -1.61 -38.35 43.92
N GLN A 497 -2.39 -37.71 44.82
CA GLN A 497 -2.34 -36.26 45.12
C GLN A 497 -2.56 -36.03 46.63
N PRO A 498 -1.80 -35.11 47.25
CA PRO A 498 -2.33 -34.02 48.11
C PRO A 498 -1.62 -32.67 47.80
N LEU A 499 -1.99 -31.46 48.29
CA LEU A 499 -3.13 -30.94 49.08
C LEU A 499 -3.28 -29.40 48.81
N LEU A 500 -4.11 -28.69 49.59
CA LEU A 500 -4.34 -27.22 49.57
C LEU A 500 -4.04 -26.60 50.97
N PRO A 501 -3.98 -25.26 51.16
CA PRO A 501 -5.21 -24.46 51.38
C PRO A 501 -5.23 -23.03 50.77
N SER A 502 -6.42 -22.44 50.77
CA SER A 502 -6.82 -21.14 50.22
C SER A 502 -6.76 -19.97 51.23
N THR A 503 -6.57 -18.74 50.73
CA THR A 503 -7.04 -17.50 51.39
C THR A 503 -7.50 -16.48 50.35
N GLU A 504 -8.72 -15.96 50.48
CA GLU A 504 -9.23 -14.84 49.67
C GLU A 504 -8.80 -13.49 50.27
N ALA A 505 -8.37 -12.56 49.43
CA ALA A 505 -8.39 -11.12 49.72
C ALA A 505 -8.46 -10.35 48.38
N ASN A 506 -9.52 -9.58 48.18
CA ASN A 506 -9.65 -8.70 47.01
C ASN A 506 -8.75 -7.47 47.19
N GLN A 507 -7.93 -7.16 46.19
CA GLN A 507 -7.69 -5.78 45.76
C GLN A 507 -7.08 -5.75 44.35
N ASP A 508 -7.37 -4.68 43.64
CA ASP A 508 -7.11 -4.46 42.22
C ASP A 508 -5.60 -4.39 41.91
N ASP A 509 -5.18 -4.93 40.75
CA ASP A 509 -4.43 -4.18 39.73
C ASP A 509 -3.92 -5.06 38.55
N GLU A 510 -4.01 -4.47 37.35
CA GLU A 510 -3.33 -4.76 36.07
C GLU A 510 -3.25 -6.21 35.51
N ASP A 511 -4.06 -6.41 34.47
CA ASP A 511 -4.16 -7.58 33.59
C ASP A 511 -2.86 -7.85 32.80
N CYS A 512 -1.91 -8.59 33.39
CA CYS A 512 -0.75 -9.15 32.67
C CYS A 512 -1.14 -10.43 31.91
N GLY A 513 -1.77 -10.26 30.75
CA GLY A 513 -2.15 -11.35 29.85
C GLY A 513 -0.97 -12.22 29.41
N SER A 514 -0.80 -13.37 30.06
CA SER A 514 0.14 -14.43 29.67
C SER A 514 -0.54 -15.37 28.65
N ASP A 515 -0.57 -14.94 27.39
CA ASP A 515 -1.00 -15.80 26.29
C ASP A 515 0.08 -16.88 26.01
N ASP A 516 -0.16 -18.08 26.51
CA ASP A 516 0.48 -19.32 26.05
C ASP A 516 0.10 -19.60 24.57
N GLU A 517 0.73 -18.90 23.63
CA GLU A 517 0.68 -19.23 22.20
C GLU A 517 1.39 -20.57 21.94
N SER A 518 0.67 -21.66 22.19
CA SER A 518 1.02 -23.01 21.75
C SER A 518 1.44 -23.05 20.27
N GLU A 519 2.41 -23.92 19.94
CA GLU A 519 3.14 -23.91 18.66
C GLU A 519 2.28 -24.16 17.39
N GLY A 520 0.97 -24.43 17.54
CA GLY A 520 -0.02 -24.40 16.45
C GLY A 520 -0.30 -23.00 15.86
N SER A 521 0.21 -21.92 16.48
CA SER A 521 0.12 -20.51 16.08
C SER A 521 0.13 -20.22 14.56
N ARG A 522 1.16 -20.72 13.85
CA ARG A 522 1.78 -20.01 12.70
C ARG A 522 1.16 -20.24 11.32
N GLY A 523 -0.05 -20.80 11.22
CA GLY A 523 -0.71 -21.11 9.94
C GLY A 523 -1.40 -19.92 9.23
N PRO A 524 -1.59 -19.97 7.90
CA PRO A 524 -2.41 -18.99 7.17
C PRO A 524 -3.91 -19.13 7.51
N ALA A 525 -4.68 -18.04 7.31
CA ALA A 525 -6.10 -18.00 7.64
C ALA A 525 -6.96 -18.83 6.64
N ASN A 526 -7.34 -20.05 7.05
CA ASN A 526 -8.12 -20.98 6.23
C ASN A 526 -9.65 -20.77 6.28
N SER A 527 -10.15 -19.87 7.14
CA SER A 527 -11.58 -19.58 7.30
C SER A 527 -11.84 -18.10 7.55
N LEU A 528 -13.00 -17.60 7.09
CA LEU A 528 -13.46 -16.23 7.34
C LEU A 528 -13.53 -15.90 8.85
N ARG A 529 -13.92 -16.86 9.70
CA ARG A 529 -13.98 -16.67 11.16
C ARG A 529 -12.58 -16.50 11.78
N SER A 530 -11.60 -17.27 11.31
CA SER A 530 -10.19 -17.08 11.73
C SER A 530 -9.62 -15.77 11.22
N ALA A 531 -9.91 -15.39 9.97
CA ALA A 531 -9.47 -14.13 9.40
C ALA A 531 -10.03 -12.94 10.20
N TYR A 532 -11.33 -12.92 10.49
CA TYR A 532 -11.97 -11.85 11.27
C TYR A 532 -11.44 -11.73 12.72
N ARG A 533 -11.11 -12.86 13.36
CA ARG A 533 -10.47 -12.87 14.70
C ARG A 533 -9.06 -12.28 14.67
N LEU A 534 -8.33 -12.44 13.55
CA LEU A 534 -6.99 -11.87 13.35
C LEU A 534 -7.00 -10.37 12.98
N LEU A 535 -8.17 -9.77 12.71
CA LEU A 535 -8.26 -8.34 12.41
C LEU A 535 -8.22 -7.50 13.69
N THR A 536 -7.25 -6.60 13.79
CA THR A 536 -7.21 -5.56 14.82
C THR A 536 -8.40 -4.61 14.68
N PRO A 537 -8.80 -3.89 15.75
CA PRO A 537 -9.86 -2.88 15.68
C PRO A 537 -9.64 -1.86 14.55
N SER A 538 -8.41 -1.38 14.38
CA SER A 538 -8.03 -0.42 13.33
C SER A 538 -8.30 -0.95 11.91
N VAL A 539 -8.02 -2.23 11.64
CA VAL A 539 -8.33 -2.85 10.32
C VAL A 539 -9.84 -3.01 10.12
N LYS A 540 -10.60 -3.32 11.18
CA LYS A 540 -12.07 -3.40 11.09
C LYS A 540 -12.68 -2.04 10.74
N VAL A 541 -12.16 -0.95 11.32
CA VAL A 541 -12.57 0.40 10.95
C VAL A 541 -12.19 0.73 9.51
N GLN A 542 -10.96 0.44 9.08
CA GLN A 542 -10.55 0.64 7.67
C GLN A 542 -11.44 -0.11 6.67
N LEU A 543 -11.87 -1.34 6.97
CA LEU A 543 -12.82 -2.07 6.15
C LEU A 543 -14.22 -1.44 6.16
N LEU A 544 -14.68 -0.87 7.29
CA LEU A 544 -15.93 -0.10 7.37
C LEU A 544 -15.85 1.19 6.54
N ILE A 545 -14.74 1.93 6.58
CA ILE A 545 -14.50 3.10 5.74
C ILE A 545 -14.51 2.71 4.26
N TYR A 546 -13.90 1.56 3.91
CA TYR A 546 -13.88 1.06 2.53
C TYR A 546 -15.27 0.64 2.04
N PHE A 547 -16.09 0.08 2.93
CA PHE A 547 -17.50 -0.21 2.67
C PHE A 547 -18.28 1.10 2.47
N MET A 548 -18.13 2.07 3.37
CA MET A 548 -18.81 3.38 3.33
C MET A 548 -18.55 4.12 2.02
N LEU A 549 -17.28 4.29 1.65
CA LEU A 549 -16.91 5.04 0.44
C LEU A 549 -17.43 4.35 -0.82
N LYS A 550 -17.38 3.01 -0.89
CA LYS A 550 -17.90 2.27 -2.05
C LYS A 550 -19.42 2.23 -2.11
N TYR A 551 -20.09 2.26 -0.95
CA TYR A 551 -21.54 2.42 -0.89
C TYR A 551 -21.97 3.79 -1.44
N ALA A 552 -21.38 4.87 -0.93
CA ALA A 552 -21.71 6.23 -1.36
C ALA A 552 -21.40 6.48 -2.85
N MET A 553 -20.25 6.00 -3.33
CA MET A 553 -19.89 6.05 -4.76
C MET A 553 -20.91 5.32 -5.64
N GLU A 554 -21.30 4.09 -5.28
CA GLU A 554 -22.20 3.31 -6.14
C GLU A 554 -23.62 3.88 -6.14
N ILE A 555 -24.12 4.43 -5.02
CA ILE A 555 -25.38 5.21 -5.03
C ILE A 555 -25.29 6.35 -6.06
N LEU A 556 -24.24 7.18 -6.00
CA LEU A 556 -24.06 8.29 -6.93
C LEU A 556 -23.95 7.84 -8.40
N LEU A 557 -23.27 6.72 -8.67
CA LEU A 557 -23.05 6.23 -10.03
C LEU A 557 -24.29 5.50 -10.58
N SER A 558 -24.81 4.50 -9.87
CA SER A 558 -25.91 3.63 -10.32
C SER A 558 -27.26 4.35 -10.38
N GLU A 559 -27.52 5.32 -9.50
CA GLU A 559 -28.79 6.09 -9.50
C GLU A 559 -28.79 7.23 -10.54
N SER A 560 -27.61 7.60 -11.05
CA SER A 560 -27.42 8.84 -11.84
C SER A 560 -28.31 8.95 -13.06
N SER A 561 -28.53 7.86 -13.82
CA SER A 561 -29.41 7.90 -15.00
C SER A 561 -30.86 8.16 -14.58
N VAL A 562 -31.40 7.39 -13.62
CA VAL A 562 -32.78 7.54 -13.14
C VAL A 562 -33.05 8.93 -12.56
N VAL A 563 -32.16 9.45 -11.71
CA VAL A 563 -32.32 10.77 -11.07
C VAL A 563 -32.24 11.91 -12.08
N THR A 564 -31.27 11.89 -12.97
CA THR A 564 -31.07 13.02 -13.91
C THR A 564 -32.09 13.01 -15.05
N THR A 565 -32.53 11.84 -15.51
CA THR A 565 -33.69 11.71 -16.41
C THR A 565 -34.97 12.24 -15.74
N TYR A 566 -35.22 11.90 -14.48
CA TYR A 566 -36.44 12.31 -13.76
C TYR A 566 -36.47 13.81 -13.39
N TYR A 567 -35.41 14.35 -12.79
CA TYR A 567 -35.40 15.74 -12.30
C TYR A 567 -34.99 16.77 -13.36
N PHE A 568 -34.18 16.38 -14.35
CA PHE A 568 -33.57 17.32 -15.30
C PHE A 568 -33.87 17.00 -16.78
N GLY A 569 -34.55 15.89 -17.08
CA GLY A 569 -34.84 15.47 -18.46
C GLY A 569 -33.58 15.19 -19.27
N TRP A 570 -32.50 14.74 -18.62
CA TRP A 570 -31.25 14.44 -19.31
C TRP A 570 -31.41 13.25 -20.27
N SER A 571 -30.80 13.36 -21.45
CA SER A 571 -30.60 12.21 -22.33
C SER A 571 -29.44 11.36 -21.85
N THR A 572 -29.40 10.09 -22.27
CA THR A 572 -28.30 9.15 -22.02
C THR A 572 -26.93 9.74 -22.35
N SER A 573 -26.82 10.55 -23.42
CA SER A 573 -25.58 11.23 -23.82
C SER A 573 -25.10 12.21 -22.74
N SER A 574 -26.01 12.98 -22.14
CA SER A 574 -25.70 13.91 -21.05
C SER A 574 -25.27 13.18 -19.77
N VAL A 575 -25.95 12.07 -19.44
CA VAL A 575 -25.56 11.19 -18.32
C VAL A 575 -24.16 10.60 -18.54
N ALA A 576 -23.90 10.08 -19.75
CA ALA A 576 -22.61 9.54 -20.15
C ALA A 576 -21.47 10.57 -20.05
N ILE A 577 -21.69 11.81 -20.52
CA ILE A 577 -20.74 12.92 -20.40
C ILE A 577 -20.50 13.28 -18.94
N PHE A 578 -21.55 13.41 -18.13
CA PHE A 578 -21.43 13.72 -16.69
C PHE A 578 -20.57 12.68 -15.97
N LEU A 579 -20.88 11.39 -16.13
CA LEU A 579 -20.13 10.31 -15.50
C LEU A 579 -18.69 10.19 -16.01
N ALA A 580 -18.46 10.42 -17.31
CA ALA A 580 -17.11 10.45 -17.88
C ALA A 580 -16.27 11.60 -17.31
N CYS A 581 -16.84 12.81 -17.22
CA CYS A 581 -16.19 13.96 -16.61
C CYS A 581 -15.90 13.71 -15.12
N LEU A 582 -16.86 13.17 -14.37
CA LEU A 582 -16.72 12.79 -12.96
C LEU A 582 -15.57 11.80 -12.77
N GLY A 583 -15.52 10.71 -13.54
CA GLY A 583 -14.44 9.73 -13.50
C GLY A 583 -13.07 10.27 -13.96
N LEU A 584 -13.03 11.24 -14.87
CA LEU A 584 -11.77 11.88 -15.29
C LEU A 584 -11.14 12.74 -14.20
N THR A 585 -11.92 13.24 -13.22
CA THR A 585 -11.37 14.02 -12.08
C THR A 585 -10.37 13.25 -11.24
N VAL A 586 -10.42 11.91 -11.26
CA VAL A 586 -9.55 11.04 -10.45
C VAL A 586 -8.07 11.18 -10.82
N LEU A 587 -7.75 11.53 -12.07
CA LEU A 587 -6.36 11.73 -12.52
C LEU A 587 -5.69 12.95 -11.86
N PRO A 588 -6.20 14.19 -12.03
CA PRO A 588 -5.58 15.35 -11.37
C PRO A 588 -5.65 15.26 -9.84
N VAL A 589 -6.72 14.69 -9.28
CA VAL A 589 -6.86 14.50 -7.83
C VAL A 589 -5.76 13.60 -7.27
N ASN A 590 -5.52 12.44 -7.86
CA ASN A 590 -4.45 11.54 -7.40
C ASN A 590 -3.05 12.17 -7.54
N ILE A 591 -2.82 12.97 -8.59
CA ILE A 591 -1.56 13.71 -8.74
C ILE A 591 -1.41 14.73 -7.61
N ILE A 592 -2.42 15.55 -7.32
CA ILE A 592 -2.38 16.59 -6.28
C ILE A 592 -2.19 15.97 -4.89
N VAL A 593 -2.92 14.90 -4.57
CA VAL A 593 -2.81 14.21 -3.28
C VAL A 593 -1.43 13.59 -3.12
N GLY A 594 -0.93 12.91 -4.15
CA GLY A 594 0.37 12.22 -4.11
C GLY A 594 1.58 13.15 -4.08
N SER A 595 1.52 14.33 -4.73
CA SER A 595 2.67 15.25 -4.80
C SER A 595 2.65 16.36 -3.75
N TYR A 596 1.49 16.89 -3.37
CA TYR A 596 1.37 17.99 -2.40
C TYR A 596 0.87 17.51 -1.03
N ILE A 597 -0.32 16.91 -0.97
CA ILE A 597 -1.02 16.68 0.31
C ILE A 597 -0.29 15.62 1.16
N SER A 598 0.13 14.51 0.55
CA SER A 598 0.86 13.42 1.22
C SER A 598 2.24 13.82 1.77
N ASN A 599 2.79 14.96 1.34
CA ASN A 599 4.05 15.51 1.85
C ASN A 599 3.83 16.53 2.98
N MET A 600 2.61 17.04 3.15
CA MET A 600 2.27 18.07 4.14
C MET A 600 1.50 17.51 5.35
N PHE A 601 0.72 16.45 5.18
CA PHE A 601 -0.18 15.89 6.19
C PHE A 601 0.03 14.39 6.39
N GLU A 602 -0.27 13.89 7.58
CA GLU A 602 -0.22 12.46 7.89
C GLU A 602 -1.44 11.72 7.30
N ASP A 603 -1.25 10.47 6.85
CA ASP A 603 -2.31 9.61 6.30
C ASP A 603 -3.62 9.66 7.11
N ARG A 604 -3.55 9.60 8.45
CA ARG A 604 -4.72 9.65 9.35
C ARG A 604 -5.51 10.97 9.31
N GLN A 605 -4.83 12.09 9.09
CA GLN A 605 -5.45 13.40 8.97
C GLN A 605 -6.17 13.53 7.63
N ILE A 606 -5.54 13.06 6.55
CA ILE A 606 -6.12 13.06 5.20
C ILE A 606 -7.34 12.13 5.16
N LEU A 607 -7.27 10.97 5.82
CA LEU A 607 -8.40 10.04 5.97
C LEU A 607 -9.60 10.68 6.67
N LEU A 608 -9.42 11.26 7.87
CA LEU A 608 -10.54 11.89 8.59
C LEU A 608 -11.12 13.10 7.83
N ALA A 609 -10.26 13.93 7.22
CA ALA A 609 -10.69 15.07 6.44
C ALA A 609 -11.50 14.66 5.19
N SER A 610 -11.08 13.60 4.50
CA SER A 610 -11.80 13.09 3.32
C SER A 610 -13.12 12.40 3.69
N GLU A 611 -13.22 11.71 4.83
CA GLU A 611 -14.53 11.23 5.34
C GLU A 611 -15.51 12.38 5.61
N ILE A 612 -15.06 13.45 6.27
CA ILE A 612 -15.88 14.64 6.54
C ILE A 612 -16.35 15.27 5.22
N MET A 613 -15.47 15.37 4.21
CA MET A 613 -15.83 15.91 2.90
C MET A 613 -16.79 15.01 2.11
N VAL A 614 -16.71 13.68 2.25
CA VAL A 614 -17.75 12.75 1.73
C VAL A 614 -19.09 13.02 2.41
N CYS A 615 -19.12 13.19 3.73
CA CYS A 615 -20.34 13.52 4.48
C CYS A 615 -20.96 14.85 4.02
N VAL A 616 -20.13 15.89 3.81
CA VAL A 616 -20.57 17.18 3.25
C VAL A 616 -21.14 17.00 1.84
N GLY A 617 -20.50 16.20 0.98
CA GLY A 617 -21.02 15.86 -0.35
C GLY A 617 -22.42 15.24 -0.27
N ILE A 618 -22.60 14.22 0.56
CA ILE A 618 -23.90 13.55 0.81
C ILE A 618 -24.96 14.53 1.30
N LEU A 619 -24.62 15.39 2.28
CA LEU A 619 -25.55 16.40 2.82
C LEU A 619 -25.99 17.42 1.76
N LEU A 620 -25.08 17.86 0.89
CA LEU A 620 -25.40 18.79 -0.20
C LEU A 620 -26.24 18.14 -1.32
N SER A 621 -26.18 16.82 -1.49
CA SER A 621 -26.96 16.10 -2.51
C SER A 621 -28.45 15.99 -2.20
N PHE A 622 -28.88 16.10 -0.93
CA PHE A 622 -30.29 15.98 -0.55
C PHE A 622 -31.17 17.05 -1.23
N HIS A 623 -32.36 16.65 -1.65
CA HIS A 623 -33.41 17.55 -2.11
C HIS A 623 -34.05 18.25 -0.90
N ILE A 624 -33.42 19.34 -0.45
CA ILE A 624 -33.88 20.23 0.62
C ILE A 624 -34.34 21.59 0.05
N LEU A 625 -33.62 22.09 -0.96
CA LEU A 625 -33.96 23.34 -1.66
C LEU A 625 -34.95 23.06 -2.79
N VAL A 626 -35.97 23.92 -2.91
CA VAL A 626 -36.96 23.88 -4.00
C VAL A 626 -36.76 25.13 -4.87
N PRO A 627 -36.52 25.01 -6.19
CA PRO A 627 -36.35 23.76 -6.95
C PRO A 627 -34.96 23.11 -6.76
N TYR A 628 -34.89 21.78 -6.89
CA TYR A 628 -33.63 21.05 -6.99
C TYR A 628 -32.93 21.40 -8.32
N THR A 629 -31.64 21.69 -8.28
CA THR A 629 -30.93 22.28 -9.44
C THR A 629 -29.77 21.41 -9.94
N VAL A 630 -29.49 21.50 -11.24
CA VAL A 630 -28.32 20.84 -11.86
C VAL A 630 -27.00 21.20 -11.16
N PRO A 631 -26.68 22.48 -10.84
CA PRO A 631 -25.48 22.80 -10.09
C PRO A 631 -25.42 22.16 -8.70
N GLN A 632 -26.55 22.02 -7.99
CA GLN A 632 -26.56 21.33 -6.70
C GLN A 632 -26.17 19.85 -6.87
N TYR A 633 -26.80 19.14 -7.81
CA TYR A 633 -26.50 17.73 -8.08
C TYR A 633 -25.04 17.54 -8.53
N VAL A 634 -24.58 18.32 -9.52
CA VAL A 634 -23.22 18.19 -10.08
C VAL A 634 -22.15 18.55 -9.06
N CYS A 635 -22.28 19.66 -8.33
CA CYS A 635 -21.27 20.06 -7.34
C CYS A 635 -21.23 19.12 -6.13
N SER A 636 -22.39 18.68 -5.62
CA SER A 636 -22.43 17.74 -4.49
C SER A 636 -21.89 16.36 -4.88
N GLY A 637 -22.26 15.84 -6.04
CA GLY A 637 -21.72 14.60 -6.60
C GLY A 637 -20.21 14.67 -6.84
N LEU A 638 -19.70 15.79 -7.38
CA LEU A 638 -18.26 15.98 -7.59
C LEU A 638 -17.50 16.05 -6.26
N ILE A 639 -18.00 16.77 -5.25
CA ILE A 639 -17.40 16.81 -3.90
C ILE A 639 -17.38 15.41 -3.28
N MET A 640 -18.50 14.70 -3.32
CA MET A 640 -18.64 13.34 -2.78
C MET A 640 -17.67 12.37 -3.45
N PHE A 641 -17.66 12.33 -4.78
CA PHE A 641 -16.85 11.40 -5.56
C PHE A 641 -15.34 11.65 -5.42
N VAL A 642 -14.90 12.91 -5.59
CA VAL A 642 -13.49 13.29 -5.42
C VAL A 642 -13.01 12.93 -4.01
N SER A 643 -13.79 13.26 -2.98
CA SER A 643 -13.42 12.96 -1.59
C SER A 643 -13.36 11.46 -1.31
N ALA A 644 -14.28 10.68 -1.88
CA ALA A 644 -14.29 9.22 -1.74
C ALA A 644 -13.13 8.53 -2.48
N GLU A 645 -12.65 9.08 -3.61
CA GLU A 645 -11.46 8.59 -4.33
C GLU A 645 -10.17 8.87 -3.53
N VAL A 646 -10.03 10.08 -2.96
CA VAL A 646 -8.92 10.38 -2.03
C VAL A 646 -8.94 9.43 -0.83
N LEU A 647 -10.11 9.21 -0.25
CA LEU A 647 -10.33 8.30 0.87
C LEU A 647 -9.98 6.85 0.50
N GLU A 648 -10.30 6.37 -0.70
CA GLU A 648 -9.87 5.03 -1.17
C GLU A 648 -8.35 4.91 -1.21
N GLY A 649 -7.66 5.89 -1.80
CA GLY A 649 -6.19 5.89 -1.90
C GLY A 649 -5.50 5.83 -0.53
N VAL A 650 -5.93 6.69 0.40
CA VAL A 650 -5.37 6.78 1.75
C VAL A 650 -5.72 5.55 2.59
N ASN A 651 -6.97 5.09 2.54
CA ASN A 651 -7.41 3.90 3.28
C ASN A 651 -6.66 2.64 2.79
N LEU A 652 -6.44 2.48 1.48
CA LEU A 652 -5.66 1.36 0.95
C LEU A 652 -4.18 1.43 1.38
N SER A 653 -3.58 2.63 1.43
CA SER A 653 -2.22 2.85 1.96
C SER A 653 -2.13 2.38 3.42
N LEU A 654 -3.01 2.88 4.29
CA LEU A 654 -3.06 2.52 5.70
C LEU A 654 -3.35 1.02 5.91
N LEU A 655 -4.30 0.45 5.18
CA LEU A 655 -4.62 -0.98 5.23
C LEU A 655 -3.40 -1.85 4.88
N SER A 656 -2.60 -1.44 3.89
CA SER A 656 -1.36 -2.15 3.53
C SER A 656 -0.28 -2.11 4.63
N ARG A 657 -0.34 -1.12 5.53
CA ARG A 657 0.62 -0.92 6.64
C ARG A 657 0.18 -1.62 7.93
N VAL A 658 -1.13 -1.72 8.19
CA VAL A 658 -1.69 -2.29 9.43
C VAL A 658 -2.04 -3.78 9.30
N MET A 659 -2.18 -4.33 8.08
CA MET A 659 -2.45 -5.77 7.90
C MET A 659 -1.25 -6.65 8.29
N SER A 660 -1.51 -7.63 9.16
CA SER A 660 -0.55 -8.66 9.58
C SER A 660 -0.06 -9.51 8.41
N SER A 661 1.20 -9.96 8.47
CA SER A 661 1.78 -10.92 7.52
C SER A 661 1.02 -12.26 7.47
N ARG A 662 0.26 -12.63 8.52
CA ARG A 662 -0.65 -13.79 8.46
C ARG A 662 -1.82 -13.62 7.49
N LEU A 663 -2.19 -12.36 7.19
CA LEU A 663 -3.22 -11.99 6.21
C LEU A 663 -2.63 -11.63 4.83
N SER A 664 -1.32 -11.73 4.60
CA SER A 664 -0.78 -11.68 3.23
C SER A 664 -0.81 -13.06 2.55
N GLN A 665 -0.86 -14.15 3.32
CA GLN A 665 -0.80 -15.52 2.80
C GLN A 665 -2.15 -16.26 2.93
N GLY A 666 -2.44 -17.14 1.95
CA GLY A 666 -3.64 -17.98 1.91
C GLY A 666 -4.82 -17.38 1.14
N THR A 667 -5.99 -18.02 1.27
CA THR A 667 -7.21 -17.67 0.53
C THR A 667 -7.87 -16.40 1.07
N TYR A 668 -7.95 -16.23 2.40
CA TYR A 668 -8.52 -15.04 3.06
C TYR A 668 -7.47 -13.95 3.29
N ASN A 669 -6.72 -13.62 2.25
CA ASN A 669 -5.74 -12.54 2.30
C ASN A 669 -6.39 -11.15 2.31
N GLY A 670 -5.62 -10.12 2.68
CA GLY A 670 -6.05 -8.73 2.73
C GLY A 670 -6.57 -8.17 1.40
N GLY A 671 -6.04 -8.68 0.28
CA GLY A 671 -6.52 -8.35 -1.06
C GLY A 671 -7.97 -8.79 -1.27
N LEU A 672 -8.31 -10.03 -0.87
CA LEU A 672 -9.68 -10.54 -0.88
C LEU A 672 -10.56 -9.72 0.08
N LEU A 673 -10.15 -9.52 1.34
CA LEU A 673 -10.98 -8.81 2.33
C LEU A 673 -11.37 -7.39 1.89
N SER A 674 -10.43 -6.62 1.34
CA SER A 674 -10.74 -5.29 0.78
C SER A 674 -11.62 -5.40 -0.48
N THR A 675 -11.39 -6.37 -1.37
CA THR A 675 -12.27 -6.59 -2.53
C THR A 675 -13.69 -6.94 -2.09
N GLU A 676 -13.85 -7.80 -1.10
CA GLU A 676 -15.16 -8.21 -0.58
C GLU A 676 -15.91 -7.06 0.09
N ALA A 677 -15.26 -6.29 0.97
CA ALA A 677 -15.89 -5.13 1.59
C ALA A 677 -16.42 -4.14 0.54
N GLY A 678 -15.64 -3.84 -0.50
CA GLY A 678 -16.02 -2.92 -1.58
C GLY A 678 -16.96 -3.49 -2.65
N THR A 679 -17.16 -4.81 -2.70
CA THR A 679 -18.17 -5.44 -3.57
C THR A 679 -19.49 -5.63 -2.83
N LEU A 680 -19.43 -6.05 -1.56
CA LEU A 680 -20.61 -6.11 -0.69
C LEU A 680 -21.27 -4.74 -0.56
N ALA A 681 -20.48 -3.67 -0.41
CA ALA A 681 -20.99 -2.29 -0.41
C ALA A 681 -21.84 -1.95 -1.63
N ARG A 682 -21.40 -2.38 -2.83
CA ARG A 682 -22.13 -2.17 -4.09
C ARG A 682 -23.41 -2.97 -4.15
N VAL A 683 -23.36 -4.26 -3.78
CA VAL A 683 -24.55 -5.10 -3.66
C VAL A 683 -25.61 -4.45 -2.76
N VAL A 684 -25.22 -3.92 -1.60
CA VAL A 684 -26.16 -3.26 -0.68
C VAL A 684 -26.66 -1.93 -1.28
N ALA A 685 -25.81 -1.14 -1.94
CA ALA A 685 -26.19 0.11 -2.60
C ALA A 685 -27.21 -0.10 -3.73
N ASP A 686 -26.93 -1.02 -4.65
CA ASP A 686 -27.80 -1.35 -5.79
C ASP A 686 -29.15 -1.93 -5.34
N VAL A 687 -29.15 -2.75 -4.28
CA VAL A 687 -30.38 -3.23 -3.64
C VAL A 687 -31.15 -2.07 -3.00
N THR A 688 -30.48 -1.14 -2.31
CA THR A 688 -31.12 0.07 -1.77
C THR A 688 -31.78 0.91 -2.87
N ILE A 689 -31.13 1.10 -4.03
CA ILE A 689 -31.71 1.85 -5.16
C ILE A 689 -33.03 1.20 -5.63
N THR A 690 -33.03 -0.10 -5.90
CA THR A 690 -34.27 -0.76 -6.35
C THR A 690 -35.34 -0.83 -5.24
N MET A 691 -34.95 -1.02 -3.98
CA MET A 691 -35.89 -0.95 -2.84
C MET A 691 -36.51 0.43 -2.68
N ALA A 692 -35.71 1.50 -2.73
CA ALA A 692 -36.18 2.88 -2.71
C ALA A 692 -37.07 3.19 -3.91
N GLY A 693 -36.79 2.57 -5.07
CA GLY A 693 -37.61 2.67 -6.28
C GLY A 693 -39.06 2.24 -6.11
N TYR A 694 -39.37 1.29 -5.22
CA TYR A 694 -40.76 0.91 -4.91
C TYR A 694 -41.53 2.00 -4.14
N LEU A 695 -40.83 2.94 -3.49
CA LEU A 695 -41.43 4.10 -2.83
C LEU A 695 -41.69 5.29 -3.80
N GLY A 696 -41.24 5.16 -5.06
CA GLY A 696 -41.48 6.10 -6.15
C GLY A 696 -40.27 6.97 -6.50
N GLN A 697 -40.15 7.33 -7.78
CA GLN A 697 -39.02 8.12 -8.31
C GLN A 697 -38.86 9.50 -7.64
N LYS A 698 -39.96 10.11 -7.18
CA LYS A 698 -39.95 11.43 -6.50
C LYS A 698 -39.17 11.44 -5.18
N THR A 699 -39.11 10.31 -4.48
CA THR A 699 -38.48 10.17 -3.16
C THR A 699 -37.16 9.42 -3.21
N LEU A 700 -36.87 8.73 -4.32
CA LEU A 700 -35.68 7.90 -4.57
C LEU A 700 -34.40 8.51 -3.98
N LEU A 701 -34.00 9.68 -4.48
CA LEU A 701 -32.78 10.41 -4.08
C LEU A 701 -32.65 10.62 -2.57
N ASN A 702 -33.71 11.06 -1.89
CA ASN A 702 -33.63 11.31 -0.45
C ASN A 702 -33.66 10.00 0.36
N VAL A 703 -34.26 8.94 -0.16
CA VAL A 703 -34.32 7.61 0.47
C VAL A 703 -32.98 6.87 0.32
N THR A 704 -32.30 6.98 -0.83
CA THR A 704 -30.99 6.34 -1.08
C THR A 704 -29.86 7.05 -0.34
N LEU A 705 -29.90 8.39 -0.24
CA LEU A 705 -28.90 9.18 0.50
C LEU A 705 -28.98 9.01 2.03
N LEU A 706 -30.15 8.66 2.59
CA LEU A 706 -30.30 8.53 4.04
C LEU A 706 -29.43 7.40 4.64
N PRO A 707 -29.41 6.15 4.11
CA PRO A 707 -28.43 5.15 4.48
C PRO A 707 -26.99 5.59 4.28
N SER A 708 -26.66 6.26 3.16
CA SER A 708 -25.31 6.79 2.91
C SER A 708 -24.83 7.69 4.03
N LEU A 709 -25.70 8.62 4.47
CA LEU A 709 -25.41 9.54 5.56
C LEU A 709 -25.20 8.82 6.90
N VAL A 710 -26.07 7.85 7.23
CA VAL A 710 -25.97 7.07 8.48
C VAL A 710 -24.67 6.25 8.52
N ILE A 711 -24.31 5.59 7.41
CA ILE A 711 -23.08 4.79 7.31
C ILE A 711 -21.84 5.71 7.40
N CYS A 712 -21.88 6.90 6.78
CA CYS A 712 -20.80 7.88 6.83
C CYS A 712 -20.59 8.49 8.22
N ILE A 713 -21.66 8.87 8.93
CA ILE A 713 -21.57 9.33 10.32
C ILE A 713 -21.02 8.21 11.21
N THR A 714 -21.45 6.96 10.99
CA THR A 714 -20.96 5.80 11.75
C THR A 714 -19.47 5.53 11.51
N SER A 715 -18.98 5.67 10.27
CA SER A 715 -17.55 5.50 9.97
C SER A 715 -16.71 6.61 10.60
N ILE A 716 -17.12 7.88 10.47
CA ILE A 716 -16.44 9.03 11.11
C ILE A 716 -16.32 8.83 12.63
N LEU A 717 -17.40 8.41 13.30
CA LEU A 717 -17.36 8.12 14.74
C LEU A 717 -16.37 6.99 15.06
N ALA A 718 -16.38 5.89 14.29
CA ALA A 718 -15.46 4.78 14.48
C ALA A 718 -13.98 5.17 14.21
N THR A 719 -13.74 6.04 13.22
CA THR A 719 -12.44 6.64 12.93
C THR A 719 -11.96 7.48 14.12
N CYS A 720 -12.81 8.34 14.68
CA CYS A 720 -12.47 9.15 15.86
C CYS A 720 -12.09 8.26 17.07
N PHE A 721 -12.82 7.18 17.34
CA PHE A 721 -12.47 6.24 18.43
C PHE A 721 -11.16 5.47 18.19
N THR A 722 -10.80 5.20 16.93
CA THR A 722 -9.58 4.45 16.57
C THR A 722 -8.41 5.33 16.11
N TYR A 723 -8.57 6.67 16.11
CA TYR A 723 -7.65 7.63 15.52
C TYR A 723 -6.20 7.50 16.02
N ASN A 724 -6.04 7.29 17.33
CA ASN A 724 -4.73 7.11 17.97
C ASN A 724 -4.14 5.70 17.76
N SER A 725 -4.95 4.71 17.37
CA SER A 725 -4.56 3.32 17.13
C SER A 725 -4.30 2.98 15.65
N LEU A 726 -4.26 3.98 14.78
CA LEU A 726 -3.95 3.85 13.35
C LEU A 726 -2.44 3.83 13.05
N TYR A 727 -1.57 3.83 14.07
CA TYR A 727 -0.12 3.87 13.99
C TYR A 727 0.54 2.94 15.02
#